data_AF-A0AAD3NDQ3-F1
#
_entry.id   AF-A0AAD3NDQ3-F1
#
_cell.length_a   1.000
_cell.length_b   1.000
_cell.length_c   1.000
_cell.angle_alpha   90.00
_cell.angle_beta   90.00
_cell.angle_gamma   90.00
#
_symmetry.space_group_name_H-M   'P 1'
#
loop_
_entity.id
_entity.type
_entity.pdbx_description
1 polymer ?
#
loop_
_entity_poly.entity_id
_entity_poly.type
_entity_poly.pdbx_seq_one_letter_code
_entity_poly.pdbx_strand_id
1 'polypeptide(L)'
;MTSKNQARVTLKYEATTKFQELSMNHLGGGNVKYPCAEGSATHVVTAILYGAQAFFVFDQDVSEGEDYQEVQGNMKSMIKKIPLIDTKYESSLKLEDKNITHDEKFTCEFHGDFFLEKNPLSFQDAVQVYQSLPKLLGAKRENVVPLKVWLLPLTCLDPSATRLVHEIRTELVHKAQRVLEDFTELEMRCNDAMKTTIAQQFPEIKKNLKTFKELCFDFKVEFQRTLAKKLPLVRGGDEEESVLAEILEQRHTSFNNMNLNKWMDCIEKEIYTLMSFTNKMKNTKIVPSENDLYKEIHRAKHTVCFVFTSKKGAEPYLSALTNYLKEPAEPYHVEEAAEKPQWFFSEEVLEPMRHKAKLFIDFTEANKENNNIKFLTVSLANENTETKATSIYHYEDGKLVNKDFEPPAEPEIESGVTHNSVTLNICPPRFGAENITCYSVEYCVSGEDEWRQRRASHAGEVTVSGLTPNTEYMFRCRAECSAGVGPAKEISDYIKTLPTSPPINLLVESTSRKISVAWERPVEVGPGVHSLSYIVEYTKTDKKVKCDDLHWNQMVSSVELAEIDGLEPGTDYAVRVRFYKLPLTEEDVGIAGCRMYRLTDASLSNPVSCFGCAVFMDRTISCGSVEQQLELKELAQAVIGPLKRGLCSFNNILQMLLSIDADIVLPGCPTFSDVRSEIENMKQQMEESEQVATNKLHCLDEETERLTAEQSLLAEQKKQRESELENLKKQLESYRSSLKSYTEALETERRNLRSAEDTLDGLRRKRDEAEAVRNAGIGIMFIPIVGWIAGSVMVGVGQTEMNQASDAVDRAKKEVENCESQVNSYSDKVSEYRSSIHQAESDIQEADRKIDEAKAKLQALTVKREVVADVQAKVRRAVHQLGLLCGAGSAAELQTRHQILLEPVVKVMEEMTTALGHITGDELLHTEGIKRLMLDLKTNQNKLKQLPDTKKSSDDYY
;
A
#
# COMPACT_ATOMS: atom_id res chain seq x y z
N MET A 1 -11.44 -3.28 27.05
CA MET A 1 -12.41 -3.06 25.94
C MET A 1 -11.99 -3.95 24.81
N THR A 2 -12.89 -4.80 24.31
CA THR A 2 -12.61 -5.72 23.20
C THR A 2 -12.35 -4.94 21.91
N SER A 3 -11.42 -5.45 21.12
CA SER A 3 -10.80 -4.80 19.95
C SER A 3 -10.56 -5.89 18.89
N LYS A 4 -10.75 -5.60 17.59
CA LYS A 4 -10.40 -6.58 16.53
C LYS A 4 -8.90 -6.75 16.41
N ASN A 5 -8.14 -5.70 16.70
CA ASN A 5 -6.68 -5.70 16.71
C ASN A 5 -6.11 -6.16 18.07
N GLN A 6 -6.89 -6.90 18.86
CA GLN A 6 -6.46 -7.47 20.12
C GLN A 6 -6.51 -8.99 20.03
N ALA A 7 -5.33 -9.62 20.07
CA ALA A 7 -5.23 -11.06 20.12
C ALA A 7 -5.67 -11.56 21.50
N ARG A 8 -6.70 -12.42 21.51
CA ARG A 8 -7.25 -13.03 22.73
C ARG A 8 -7.00 -14.53 22.75
N VAL A 9 -6.51 -15.02 23.88
CA VAL A 9 -6.37 -16.46 24.17
C VAL A 9 -6.90 -16.74 25.57
N THR A 10 -7.87 -17.66 25.68
CA THR A 10 -8.45 -18.03 26.97
C THR A 10 -7.97 -19.41 27.42
N LEU A 11 -7.39 -19.49 28.62
CA LEU A 11 -7.10 -20.74 29.30
C LEU A 11 -8.27 -21.12 30.21
N LYS A 12 -8.88 -22.28 29.96
CA LYS A 12 -9.93 -22.84 30.81
C LYS A 12 -9.35 -23.84 31.80
N TYR A 13 -9.63 -23.64 33.08
CA TYR A 13 -9.53 -24.65 34.13
C TYR A 13 -10.92 -25.19 34.43
N GLU A 14 -11.04 -26.51 34.53
CA GLU A 14 -12.30 -27.17 34.89
C GLU A 14 -12.01 -28.37 35.78
N ALA A 15 -12.69 -28.42 36.93
CA ALA A 15 -12.61 -29.54 37.85
C ALA A 15 -14.01 -29.97 38.29
N THR A 16 -14.34 -31.24 38.06
CA THR A 16 -15.58 -31.86 38.54
C THR A 16 -15.33 -32.60 39.86
N THR A 17 -16.30 -32.58 40.76
CA THR A 17 -16.08 -33.02 42.16
C THR A 17 -17.06 -34.08 42.62
N LYS A 18 -18.36 -33.77 42.65
CA LYS A 18 -19.43 -34.66 43.14
C LYS A 18 -20.59 -34.68 42.15
N PHE A 19 -21.19 -35.85 41.96
CA PHE A 19 -22.43 -36.02 41.24
C PHE A 19 -23.52 -36.41 42.24
N GLN A 20 -24.64 -35.70 42.24
CA GLN A 20 -25.77 -35.97 43.11
C GLN A 20 -27.01 -36.19 42.24
N GLU A 21 -27.72 -37.29 42.50
CA GLU A 21 -28.94 -37.64 41.78
C GLU A 21 -30.07 -38.01 42.75
N LEU A 22 -31.30 -37.72 42.32
CA LEU A 22 -32.51 -38.16 43.01
C LEU A 22 -32.77 -39.63 42.70
N SER A 23 -32.39 -40.52 43.63
CA SER A 23 -32.73 -41.95 43.56
C SER A 23 -34.22 -42.25 43.82
N MET A 24 -34.67 -43.43 43.38
CA MET A 24 -36.03 -43.94 43.66
C MET A 24 -36.35 -44.08 45.15
N ASN A 25 -35.35 -44.14 46.02
CA ASN A 25 -35.57 -44.12 47.47
C ASN A 25 -36.01 -42.73 47.98
N HIS A 26 -35.59 -41.66 47.30
CA HIS A 26 -36.05 -40.29 47.58
C HIS A 26 -37.44 -40.02 47.01
N LEU A 27 -37.79 -40.66 45.88
CA LEU A 27 -39.06 -40.46 45.17
C LEU A 27 -40.17 -41.44 45.59
N GLY A 28 -39.83 -42.66 46.03
CA GLY A 28 -40.75 -43.75 46.34
C GLY A 28 -41.45 -43.65 47.70
N GLY A 29 -41.03 -42.72 48.55
CA GLY A 29 -41.60 -42.49 49.88
C GLY A 29 -42.86 -41.62 49.89
N GLY A 30 -43.83 -41.85 49.00
CA GLY A 30 -45.26 -41.50 49.08
C GLY A 30 -45.73 -40.10 49.58
N ASN A 31 -44.87 -39.11 49.81
CA ASN A 31 -45.25 -37.89 50.53
C ASN A 31 -44.46 -36.64 50.09
N VAL A 32 -43.95 -36.60 48.86
CA VAL A 32 -43.43 -35.35 48.31
C VAL A 32 -44.63 -34.52 47.84
N LYS A 33 -45.22 -33.73 48.75
CA LYS A 33 -46.06 -32.61 48.36
C LYS A 33 -45.17 -31.61 47.65
N TYR A 34 -45.23 -31.56 46.33
CA TYR A 34 -44.57 -30.52 45.57
C TYR A 34 -45.16 -29.17 46.00
N PRO A 35 -44.38 -28.27 46.61
CA PRO A 35 -44.83 -26.90 46.78
C PRO A 35 -44.84 -26.31 45.37
N CYS A 36 -45.94 -26.47 44.63
CA CYS A 36 -46.20 -25.68 43.44
C CYS A 36 -46.56 -24.27 43.93
N ALA A 37 -45.59 -23.59 44.55
CA ALA A 37 -45.77 -22.28 45.17
C ALA A 37 -45.72 -21.16 44.14
N GLU A 38 -45.22 -21.41 42.93
CA GLU A 38 -45.34 -20.50 41.80
C GLU A 38 -45.54 -21.36 40.54
N GLY A 39 -46.73 -21.32 39.95
CA GLY A 39 -47.06 -22.10 38.75
C GLY A 39 -46.33 -21.60 37.50
N SER A 40 -45.00 -21.54 37.50
CA SER A 40 -44.14 -21.08 36.38
C SER A 40 -43.12 -22.13 35.94
N ALA A 41 -42.75 -23.09 36.79
CA ALA A 41 -41.75 -24.11 36.46
C ALA A 41 -42.27 -25.20 35.50
N THR A 42 -41.42 -25.65 34.56
CA THR A 42 -41.74 -26.71 33.57
C THR A 42 -40.99 -28.02 33.81
N HIS A 43 -39.84 -27.96 34.51
CA HIS A 43 -38.98 -29.10 34.79
C HIS A 43 -38.58 -29.14 36.27
N VAL A 44 -38.23 -30.33 36.75
CA VAL A 44 -37.57 -30.54 38.05
C VAL A 44 -36.14 -30.98 37.85
N VAL A 45 -35.23 -30.53 38.72
CA VAL A 45 -33.84 -30.98 38.71
C VAL A 45 -33.75 -32.40 39.26
N THR A 46 -33.22 -33.34 38.47
CA THR A 46 -33.05 -34.74 38.88
C THR A 46 -31.63 -35.11 39.24
N ALA A 47 -30.64 -34.45 38.62
CA ALA A 47 -29.25 -34.63 38.96
C ALA A 47 -28.46 -33.34 38.79
N ILE A 48 -27.38 -33.21 39.57
CA ILE A 48 -26.45 -32.08 39.53
C ILE A 48 -25.02 -32.62 39.60
N LEU A 49 -24.18 -32.21 38.67
CA LEU A 49 -22.74 -32.38 38.72
C LEU A 49 -22.13 -31.08 39.25
N TYR A 50 -21.48 -31.17 40.40
CA TYR A 50 -20.80 -30.04 41.02
C TYR A 50 -19.32 -30.03 40.65
N GLY A 51 -18.74 -28.84 40.65
CA GLY A 51 -17.34 -28.60 40.40
C GLY A 51 -17.02 -27.12 40.48
N ALA A 52 -15.97 -26.70 39.80
CA ALA A 52 -15.65 -25.30 39.62
C ALA A 52 -14.92 -25.12 38.29
N GLN A 53 -15.16 -23.98 37.65
CA GLN A 53 -14.48 -23.54 36.45
C GLN A 53 -13.77 -22.22 36.70
N ALA A 54 -12.66 -22.02 35.99
CA ALA A 54 -12.00 -20.73 35.90
C ALA A 54 -11.53 -20.48 34.47
N PHE A 55 -11.57 -19.23 34.05
CA PHE A 55 -11.18 -18.74 32.75
C PHE A 55 -10.15 -17.63 32.98
N PHE A 56 -8.96 -17.83 32.44
CA PHE A 56 -7.92 -16.83 32.36
C PHE A 56 -7.92 -16.29 30.94
N VAL A 57 -8.41 -15.07 30.76
CA VAL A 57 -8.50 -14.40 29.47
C VAL A 57 -7.25 -13.56 29.30
N PHE A 58 -6.39 -13.93 28.36
CA PHE A 58 -5.19 -13.18 28.04
C PHE A 58 -5.40 -12.34 26.79
N ASP A 59 -5.12 -11.04 26.89
CA ASP A 59 -5.31 -10.06 25.82
C ASP A 59 -4.01 -9.33 25.50
N GLN A 60 -3.65 -9.27 24.22
CA GLN A 60 -2.51 -8.50 23.71
C GLN A 60 -2.96 -7.60 22.56
N ASP A 61 -2.66 -6.30 22.64
CA ASP A 61 -2.88 -5.38 21.52
C ASP A 61 -1.83 -5.67 20.42
N VAL A 62 -2.28 -5.75 19.16
CA VAL A 62 -1.45 -6.01 17.97
C VAL A 62 -1.10 -4.68 17.32
N SER A 63 0.21 -4.43 17.15
CA SER A 63 0.72 -3.16 16.60
C SER A 63 0.61 -3.12 15.07
N GLU A 64 0.62 -1.91 14.48
CA GLU A 64 0.70 -1.77 13.02
C GLU A 64 1.99 -2.42 12.48
N GLY A 65 1.84 -3.47 11.67
CA GLY A 65 2.96 -4.25 11.09
C GLY A 65 3.22 -5.60 11.76
N GLU A 66 2.56 -5.91 12.89
CA GLU A 66 2.58 -7.25 13.49
C GLU A 66 1.45 -8.12 12.89
N ASP A 67 1.73 -9.39 12.58
CA ASP A 67 0.71 -10.33 12.11
C ASP A 67 -0.14 -10.84 13.27
N TYR A 68 -1.46 -10.61 13.20
CA TYR A 68 -2.41 -11.03 14.22
C TYR A 68 -2.34 -12.54 14.52
N GLN A 69 -2.23 -13.39 13.50
CA GLN A 69 -2.17 -14.84 13.65
C GLN A 69 -0.86 -15.27 14.30
N GLU A 70 0.25 -14.60 13.99
CA GLU A 70 1.55 -14.84 14.61
C GLU A 70 1.51 -14.47 16.11
N VAL A 71 1.00 -13.28 16.45
CA VAL A 71 0.86 -12.84 17.85
C VAL A 71 -0.03 -13.81 18.63
N GLN A 72 -1.20 -14.16 18.08
CA GLN A 72 -2.11 -15.11 18.73
C GLN A 72 -1.49 -16.52 18.86
N GLY A 73 -0.73 -16.97 17.85
CA GLY A 73 -0.02 -18.25 17.85
C GLY A 73 1.04 -18.32 18.94
N ASN A 74 1.83 -17.26 19.09
CA ASN A 74 2.86 -17.11 20.11
C ASN A 74 2.25 -17.09 21.52
N MET A 75 1.19 -16.29 21.74
CA MET A 75 0.43 -16.29 22.99
C MET A 75 -0.10 -17.68 23.33
N LYS A 76 -0.72 -18.37 22.36
CA LYS A 76 -1.27 -19.72 22.55
C LYS A 76 -0.20 -20.73 22.91
N SER A 77 0.99 -20.64 22.31
CA SER A 77 2.13 -21.50 22.63
C SER A 77 2.60 -21.28 24.07
N MET A 78 2.70 -20.02 24.50
CA MET A 78 3.12 -19.66 25.85
C MET A 78 2.09 -20.08 26.92
N ILE A 79 0.81 -19.76 26.71
CA ILE A 79 -0.28 -20.04 27.66
C ILE A 79 -0.52 -21.55 27.83
N LYS A 80 -0.31 -22.34 26.77
CA LYS A 80 -0.36 -23.82 26.85
C LYS A 80 0.67 -24.41 27.83
N LYS A 81 1.74 -23.69 28.16
CA LYS A 81 2.76 -24.13 29.12
C LYS A 81 2.33 -23.93 30.58
N ILE A 82 1.36 -23.05 30.87
CA ILE A 82 0.95 -22.71 32.26
C ILE A 82 0.61 -23.96 33.11
N PRO A 83 -0.19 -24.93 32.63
CA PRO A 83 -0.50 -26.12 33.43
C PRO A 83 0.68 -27.07 33.65
N LEU A 84 1.77 -26.92 32.89
CA LEU A 84 2.94 -27.80 32.89
C LEU A 84 4.06 -27.30 33.82
N ILE A 85 3.95 -26.08 34.36
CA ILE A 85 4.97 -25.48 35.23
C ILE A 85 4.79 -26.02 36.66
N ASP A 86 5.80 -26.74 37.18
CA ASP A 86 5.81 -27.28 38.55
C ASP A 86 6.71 -26.44 39.49
N THR A 87 6.17 -26.13 40.67
CA THR A 87 6.79 -25.32 41.75
C THR A 87 8.10 -25.88 42.32
N LYS A 88 8.43 -27.15 42.09
CA LYS A 88 9.69 -27.75 42.56
C LYS A 88 10.91 -27.42 41.70
N TYR A 89 10.73 -26.70 40.60
CA TYR A 89 11.76 -26.46 39.59
C TYR A 89 12.06 -24.96 39.37
N GLU A 90 11.93 -24.13 40.41
CA GLU A 90 12.28 -22.70 40.35
C GLU A 90 13.78 -22.43 40.08
N SER A 91 14.65 -23.44 40.18
CA SER A 91 16.09 -23.27 39.96
C SER A 91 16.60 -23.65 38.56
N SER A 92 15.78 -24.27 37.70
CA SER A 92 16.25 -24.78 36.40
C SER A 92 15.49 -24.28 35.18
N LEU A 93 14.49 -23.40 35.36
CA LEU A 93 13.93 -22.61 34.26
C LEU A 93 14.62 -21.24 34.21
N LYS A 94 15.94 -21.24 34.04
CA LYS A 94 16.52 -20.30 33.09
C LYS A 94 16.06 -20.78 31.72
N LEU A 95 14.85 -20.39 31.34
CA LEU A 95 14.34 -20.58 30.00
C LEU A 95 15.39 -20.02 29.04
N GLU A 96 16.01 -20.91 28.27
CA GLU A 96 16.90 -20.57 27.15
C GLU A 96 16.15 -19.92 25.97
N ASP A 97 14.88 -19.55 26.16
CA ASP A 97 14.19 -18.61 25.27
C ASP A 97 14.45 -17.19 25.77
N LYS A 98 15.26 -16.42 25.04
CA LYS A 98 15.46 -14.96 25.19
C LYS A 98 14.17 -14.11 25.14
N ASN A 99 12.99 -14.73 25.07
CA ASN A 99 11.70 -14.11 24.81
C ASN A 99 10.80 -13.93 26.04
N ILE A 100 11.19 -14.40 27.24
CA ILE A 100 10.29 -14.42 28.41
C ILE A 100 10.68 -13.39 29.49
N THR A 101 11.76 -12.64 29.31
CA THR A 101 12.16 -11.60 30.27
C THR A 101 12.33 -10.25 29.59
N HIS A 102 11.46 -9.30 29.99
CA HIS A 102 11.37 -7.86 29.70
C HIS A 102 10.28 -7.51 28.68
N ASP A 103 9.21 -6.88 29.19
CA ASP A 103 7.98 -6.37 28.54
C ASP A 103 6.90 -7.40 28.17
N GLU A 104 6.19 -7.93 29.18
CA GLU A 104 4.92 -8.65 28.95
C GLU A 104 3.91 -7.70 28.29
N LYS A 105 3.72 -7.83 26.96
CA LYS A 105 2.77 -7.02 26.17
C LYS A 105 1.29 -7.40 26.40
N PHE A 106 1.00 -8.36 27.27
CA PHE A 106 -0.34 -8.91 27.42
C PHE A 106 -0.86 -8.80 28.86
N THR A 107 -2.19 -8.69 28.96
CA THR A 107 -2.94 -8.54 30.22
C THR A 107 -3.73 -9.81 30.51
N CYS A 108 -3.99 -10.10 31.78
CA CYS A 108 -4.82 -11.23 32.20
C CYS A 108 -6.09 -10.75 32.93
N GLU A 109 -7.24 -11.28 32.55
CA GLU A 109 -8.51 -11.12 33.24
C GLU A 109 -9.02 -12.49 33.72
N PHE A 110 -9.45 -12.57 34.98
CA PHE A 110 -9.91 -13.81 35.60
C PHE A 110 -11.42 -13.82 35.81
N HIS A 111 -12.06 -14.89 35.35
CA HIS A 111 -13.45 -15.20 35.63
C HIS A 111 -13.55 -16.63 36.13
N GLY A 112 -14.04 -16.86 37.35
CA GLY A 112 -14.16 -18.23 37.84
C GLY A 112 -14.96 -18.33 39.13
N ASP A 113 -15.30 -19.57 39.49
CA ASP A 113 -16.11 -19.91 40.67
C ASP A 113 -15.32 -19.89 41.99
N PHE A 114 -14.09 -19.36 41.96
CA PHE A 114 -13.16 -19.36 43.08
C PHE A 114 -13.08 -17.97 43.72
N PHE A 115 -13.07 -17.92 45.04
CA PHE A 115 -12.78 -16.70 45.79
C PHE A 115 -11.26 -16.51 45.86
N LEU A 116 -10.74 -15.53 45.11
CA LEU A 116 -9.34 -15.13 45.14
C LEU A 116 -9.16 -13.87 45.98
N GLU A 117 -8.06 -13.78 46.74
CA GLU A 117 -7.71 -12.53 47.45
C GLU A 117 -7.30 -11.41 46.48
N LYS A 118 -6.65 -11.80 45.37
CA LYS A 118 -6.24 -10.89 44.29
C LYS A 118 -6.39 -11.60 42.94
N ASN A 119 -7.01 -10.93 41.98
CA ASN A 119 -7.12 -11.45 40.62
C ASN A 119 -5.76 -11.33 39.90
N PRO A 120 -5.40 -12.32 39.06
CA PRO A 120 -4.17 -12.28 38.28
C PRO A 120 -4.24 -11.16 37.23
N LEU A 121 -3.16 -10.39 37.09
CA LEU A 121 -3.05 -9.33 36.08
C LEU A 121 -1.92 -9.60 35.08
N SER A 122 -0.94 -10.41 35.45
CA SER A 122 0.24 -10.79 34.66
C SER A 122 0.27 -12.29 34.34
N PHE A 123 1.18 -12.71 33.45
CA PHE A 123 1.41 -14.13 33.20
C PHE A 123 1.82 -14.88 34.47
N GLN A 124 2.74 -14.29 35.23
CA GLN A 124 3.26 -14.88 36.44
C GLN A 124 2.19 -15.03 37.53
N ASP A 125 1.34 -14.00 37.70
CA ASP A 125 0.20 -14.10 38.62
C ASP A 125 -0.75 -15.22 38.18
N ALA A 126 -1.01 -15.35 36.88
CA ALA A 126 -1.89 -16.39 36.36
C ALA A 126 -1.34 -17.80 36.62
N VAL A 127 -0.02 -18.01 36.50
CA VAL A 127 0.63 -19.30 36.85
C VAL A 127 0.44 -19.61 38.33
N GLN A 128 0.70 -18.64 39.21
CA GLN A 128 0.53 -18.82 40.67
C GLN A 128 -0.92 -19.15 41.04
N VAL A 129 -1.88 -18.39 40.49
CA VAL A 129 -3.30 -18.61 40.72
C VAL A 129 -3.70 -19.99 40.20
N TYR A 130 -3.32 -20.35 38.96
CA TYR A 130 -3.65 -21.65 38.36
C TYR A 130 -3.18 -22.83 39.23
N GLN A 131 -1.97 -22.76 39.76
CA GLN A 131 -1.42 -23.79 40.66
C GLN A 131 -2.14 -23.86 42.01
N SER A 132 -2.75 -22.75 42.46
CA SER A 132 -3.52 -22.71 43.70
C SER A 132 -4.94 -23.25 43.56
N LEU A 133 -5.55 -23.22 42.35
CA LEU A 133 -6.94 -23.62 42.11
C LEU A 133 -7.31 -25.01 42.64
N PRO A 134 -6.49 -26.07 42.45
CA PRO A 134 -6.83 -27.39 42.99
C PRO A 134 -6.93 -27.43 44.52
N LYS A 135 -6.15 -26.59 45.22
CA LYS A 135 -6.18 -26.50 46.69
C LYS A 135 -7.40 -25.71 47.19
N LEU A 136 -7.84 -24.71 46.43
CA LEU A 136 -8.99 -23.86 46.75
C LEU A 136 -10.34 -24.59 46.70
N LEU A 137 -10.41 -25.75 46.04
CA LEU A 137 -11.57 -26.65 46.11
C LEU A 137 -11.82 -27.18 47.54
N GLY A 138 -10.83 -27.11 48.43
CA GLY A 138 -10.90 -27.59 49.81
C GLY A 138 -10.60 -29.09 49.93
N ALA A 139 -10.09 -29.52 51.09
CA ALA A 139 -9.64 -30.91 51.33
C ALA A 139 -10.75 -31.97 51.12
N LYS A 140 -12.02 -31.56 51.27
CA LYS A 140 -13.22 -32.40 51.04
C LYS A 140 -14.04 -31.96 49.81
N ARG A 141 -13.54 -31.05 48.98
CA ARG A 141 -14.25 -30.50 47.80
C ARG A 141 -15.58 -29.83 48.15
N GLU A 142 -15.59 -29.05 49.24
CA GLU A 142 -16.80 -28.42 49.78
C GLU A 142 -17.13 -27.07 49.10
N ASN A 143 -16.13 -26.39 48.54
CA ASN A 143 -16.28 -25.10 47.85
C ASN A 143 -16.55 -25.31 46.36
N VAL A 144 -17.72 -25.88 46.02
CA VAL A 144 -18.06 -26.29 44.65
C VAL A 144 -19.45 -25.80 44.26
N VAL A 145 -19.58 -25.37 43.01
CA VAL A 145 -20.84 -24.89 42.42
C VAL A 145 -21.44 -25.92 41.46
N PRO A 146 -22.75 -25.89 41.19
CA PRO A 146 -23.37 -26.68 40.12
C PRO A 146 -22.77 -26.33 38.74
N LEU A 147 -22.13 -27.29 38.06
CA LEU A 147 -21.60 -27.12 36.70
C LEU A 147 -22.57 -27.60 35.62
N LYS A 148 -23.22 -28.76 35.85
CA LYS A 148 -24.21 -29.33 34.92
C LYS A 148 -25.43 -29.80 35.70
N VAL A 149 -26.60 -29.55 35.12
CA VAL A 149 -27.90 -29.87 35.73
C VAL A 149 -28.71 -30.70 34.76
N TRP A 150 -29.30 -31.79 35.24
CA TRP A 150 -30.22 -32.63 34.48
C TRP A 150 -31.65 -32.29 34.90
N LEU A 151 -32.49 -32.05 33.91
CA LEU A 151 -33.87 -31.61 34.08
C LEU A 151 -34.81 -32.71 33.59
N LEU A 152 -35.83 -33.04 34.38
CA LEU A 152 -36.92 -33.93 34.00
C LEU A 152 -38.21 -33.10 33.83
N PRO A 153 -38.94 -33.24 32.72
CA PRO A 153 -40.23 -32.57 32.54
C PRO A 153 -41.20 -32.95 33.66
N LEU A 154 -41.92 -31.96 34.21
CA LEU A 154 -42.92 -32.23 35.25
C LEU A 154 -44.07 -33.11 34.76
N THR A 155 -44.36 -33.11 33.47
CA THR A 155 -45.36 -33.99 32.82
C THR A 155 -45.09 -35.48 33.00
N CYS A 156 -43.82 -35.86 33.20
CA CYS A 156 -43.44 -37.24 33.50
C CYS A 156 -43.81 -37.66 34.93
N LEU A 157 -44.01 -36.71 35.84
CA LEU A 157 -44.33 -36.94 37.25
C LEU A 157 -45.80 -36.68 37.57
N ASP A 158 -46.39 -35.66 36.95
CA ASP A 158 -47.79 -35.29 37.07
C ASP A 158 -48.37 -34.95 35.69
N PRO A 159 -49.24 -35.81 35.12
CA PRO A 159 -49.88 -35.55 33.83
C PRO A 159 -50.72 -34.26 33.82
N SER A 160 -51.21 -33.79 34.98
CA SER A 160 -51.97 -32.55 35.09
C SER A 160 -51.09 -31.29 35.00
N ALA A 161 -49.76 -31.44 35.11
CA ALA A 161 -48.78 -30.38 34.90
C ALA A 161 -48.44 -30.13 33.41
N THR A 162 -49.21 -30.71 32.48
CA THR A 162 -49.01 -30.53 31.03
C THR A 162 -49.17 -29.07 30.63
N ARG A 163 -48.08 -28.50 30.08
CA ARG A 163 -48.04 -27.16 29.49
C ARG A 163 -47.53 -27.27 28.07
N LEU A 164 -48.16 -26.53 27.17
CA LEU A 164 -47.69 -26.40 25.80
C LEU A 164 -46.37 -25.63 25.84
N VAL A 165 -45.29 -26.22 25.34
CA VAL A 165 -44.02 -25.53 25.14
C VAL A 165 -43.69 -25.63 23.66
N HIS A 166 -43.83 -24.52 22.94
CA HIS A 166 -43.44 -24.45 21.55
C HIS A 166 -41.92 -24.41 21.42
N GLU A 167 -41.38 -25.22 20.52
CA GLU A 167 -40.01 -25.07 20.05
C GLU A 167 -39.93 -23.86 19.12
N ILE A 168 -38.90 -23.04 19.30
CA ILE A 168 -38.62 -21.91 18.41
C ILE A 168 -37.80 -22.45 17.25
N ARG A 169 -38.15 -22.06 16.03
CA ARG A 169 -37.40 -22.42 14.82
C ARG A 169 -35.94 -22.03 14.98
N THR A 170 -35.04 -22.97 14.66
CA THR A 170 -33.59 -22.75 14.68
C THR A 170 -33.17 -21.54 13.83
N GLU A 171 -33.87 -21.27 12.73
CA GLU A 171 -33.67 -20.09 11.88
C GLU A 171 -33.78 -18.77 12.66
N LEU A 172 -34.80 -18.63 13.51
CA LEU A 172 -35.01 -17.41 14.31
C LEU A 172 -33.95 -17.29 15.41
N VAL A 173 -33.53 -18.40 16.00
CA VAL A 173 -32.42 -18.45 16.96
C VAL A 173 -31.13 -17.98 16.31
N HIS A 174 -30.81 -18.48 15.12
CA HIS A 174 -29.63 -18.07 14.36
C HIS A 174 -29.71 -16.60 13.91
N LYS A 175 -30.89 -16.11 13.50
CA LYS A 175 -31.10 -14.69 13.18
C LYS A 175 -30.84 -13.82 14.41
N ALA A 176 -31.40 -14.16 15.57
CA ALA A 176 -31.19 -13.41 16.82
C ALA A 176 -29.71 -13.40 17.24
N GLN A 177 -29.04 -14.55 17.13
CA GLN A 177 -27.61 -14.67 17.41
C GLN A 177 -26.79 -13.77 16.48
N ARG A 178 -27.03 -13.81 15.16
CA ARG A 178 -26.35 -12.92 14.20
C ARG A 178 -26.52 -11.44 14.54
N VAL A 179 -27.73 -11.02 14.93
CA VAL A 179 -27.97 -9.62 15.33
C VAL A 179 -27.07 -9.22 16.50
N LEU A 180 -26.95 -10.06 17.53
CA LEU A 180 -26.11 -9.77 18.70
C LEU A 180 -24.61 -9.82 18.37
N GLU A 181 -24.20 -10.72 17.49
CA GLU A 181 -22.83 -10.81 16.96
C GLU A 181 -22.45 -9.55 16.17
N ASP A 182 -23.32 -9.10 15.25
CA ASP A 182 -23.11 -7.88 14.46
C ASP A 182 -22.86 -6.64 15.34
N PHE A 183 -23.66 -6.45 16.39
CA PHE A 183 -23.45 -5.32 17.32
C PHE A 183 -22.15 -5.45 18.12
N THR A 184 -21.77 -6.68 18.46
CA THR A 184 -20.51 -6.93 19.16
C THR A 184 -19.32 -6.64 18.24
N GLU A 185 -19.43 -6.97 16.94
CA GLU A 185 -18.44 -6.62 15.93
C GLU A 185 -18.31 -5.11 15.73
N LEU A 186 -19.44 -4.40 15.60
CA LEU A 186 -19.48 -2.93 15.51
C LEU A 186 -18.87 -2.26 16.74
N GLU A 187 -19.15 -2.78 17.94
CA GLU A 187 -18.55 -2.28 19.18
C GLU A 187 -17.02 -2.41 19.17
N MET A 188 -16.50 -3.56 18.72
CA MET A 188 -15.06 -3.78 18.59
C MET A 188 -14.42 -2.81 17.58
N ARG A 189 -15.02 -2.65 16.39
CA ARG A 189 -14.55 -1.68 15.39
C ARG A 189 -14.53 -0.26 15.93
N CYS A 190 -15.58 0.14 16.64
CA CYS A 190 -15.68 1.47 17.23
C CYS A 190 -14.59 1.69 18.30
N ASN A 191 -14.33 0.69 19.15
CA ASN A 191 -13.24 0.75 20.12
C ASN A 191 -11.87 0.91 19.44
N ASP A 192 -11.64 0.20 18.33
CA ASP A 192 -10.40 0.30 17.54
C ASP A 192 -10.23 1.70 16.95
N ALA A 193 -11.27 2.22 16.31
CA ALA A 193 -11.28 3.57 15.76
C ALA A 193 -11.01 4.62 16.85
N MET A 194 -11.59 4.46 18.05
CA MET A 194 -11.37 5.36 19.19
C MET A 194 -9.95 5.30 19.77
N LYS A 195 -9.23 4.17 19.63
CA LYS A 195 -7.83 4.04 20.09
C LYS A 195 -6.85 4.82 19.20
N THR A 196 -7.20 5.10 17.95
CA THR A 196 -6.31 5.78 16.99
C THR A 196 -5.84 7.16 17.47
N THR A 197 -4.61 7.54 17.09
CA THR A 197 -4.03 8.86 17.39
C THR A 197 -4.92 10.01 16.92
N ILE A 198 -5.55 9.85 15.75
CA ILE A 198 -6.49 10.83 15.19
C ILE A 198 -7.72 10.96 16.07
N ALA A 199 -8.38 9.88 16.45
CA ALA A 199 -9.54 9.97 17.35
C ALA A 199 -9.17 10.58 18.71
N GLN A 200 -7.95 10.42 19.20
CA GLN A 200 -7.50 11.08 20.43
C GLN A 200 -7.27 12.59 20.26
N GLN A 201 -6.84 13.03 19.08
CA GLN A 201 -6.44 14.41 18.79
C GLN A 201 -7.54 15.25 18.12
N PHE A 202 -8.56 14.63 17.53
CA PHE A 202 -9.67 15.29 16.83
C PHE A 202 -10.97 15.11 17.63
N PRO A 203 -11.41 16.12 18.41
CA PRO A 203 -12.51 15.96 19.37
C PRO A 203 -13.86 15.58 18.76
N GLU A 204 -14.20 16.11 17.58
CA GLU A 204 -15.48 15.82 16.93
C GLU A 204 -15.56 14.36 16.46
N ILE A 205 -14.47 13.79 15.92
CA ILE A 205 -14.42 12.36 15.56
C ILE A 205 -14.60 11.49 16.81
N LYS A 206 -13.89 11.83 17.89
CA LYS A 206 -14.02 11.13 19.18
C LYS A 206 -15.45 11.16 19.71
N LYS A 207 -16.09 12.32 19.62
CA LYS A 207 -17.47 12.55 20.07
C LYS A 207 -18.46 11.75 19.23
N ASN A 208 -18.28 11.72 17.91
CA ASN A 208 -19.14 10.96 17.00
C ASN A 208 -19.02 9.45 17.24
N LEU A 209 -17.79 8.92 17.36
CA LEU A 209 -17.56 7.51 17.70
C LEU A 209 -18.18 7.14 19.05
N LYS A 210 -17.99 7.99 20.08
CA LYS A 210 -18.58 7.77 21.40
C LYS A 210 -20.12 7.74 21.34
N THR A 211 -20.72 8.70 20.63
CA THR A 211 -22.17 8.80 20.47
C THR A 211 -22.71 7.58 19.72
N PHE A 212 -22.07 7.16 18.63
CA PHE A 212 -22.43 5.94 17.90
C PHE A 212 -22.39 4.69 18.79
N LYS A 213 -21.31 4.53 19.56
CA LYS A 213 -21.18 3.41 20.50
C LYS A 213 -22.31 3.38 21.53
N GLU A 214 -22.63 4.52 22.13
CA GLU A 214 -23.72 4.65 23.10
C GLU A 214 -25.07 4.27 22.47
N LEU A 215 -25.36 4.77 21.27
CA LEU A 215 -26.60 4.45 20.53
C LEU A 215 -26.71 2.95 20.18
N CYS A 216 -25.63 2.33 19.71
CA CYS A 216 -25.60 0.89 19.43
C CYS A 216 -25.80 0.06 20.71
N PHE A 217 -25.20 0.49 21.82
CA PHE A 217 -25.36 -0.17 23.11
C PHE A 217 -26.80 -0.07 23.61
N ASP A 218 -27.40 1.12 23.58
CA ASP A 218 -28.77 1.37 24.00
C ASP A 218 -29.77 0.54 23.19
N PHE A 219 -29.60 0.49 21.86
CA PHE A 219 -30.42 -0.37 20.99
C PHE A 219 -30.24 -1.86 21.32
N LYS A 220 -29.01 -2.33 21.50
CA LYS A 220 -28.71 -3.74 21.86
C LYS A 220 -29.40 -4.14 23.16
N VAL A 221 -29.38 -3.27 24.17
CA VAL A 221 -30.04 -3.49 25.46
C VAL A 221 -31.57 -3.54 25.30
N GLU A 222 -32.16 -2.63 24.53
CA GLU A 222 -33.61 -2.61 24.29
C GLU A 222 -34.08 -3.82 23.49
N PHE A 223 -33.29 -4.24 22.50
CA PHE A 223 -33.52 -5.46 21.72
C PHE A 223 -33.48 -6.72 22.62
N GLN A 224 -32.45 -6.85 23.47
CA GLN A 224 -32.33 -7.95 24.43
C GLN A 224 -33.48 -7.96 25.44
N ARG A 225 -33.88 -6.79 25.94
CA ARG A 225 -35.01 -6.63 26.87
C ARG A 225 -36.33 -7.06 26.22
N THR A 226 -36.56 -6.65 24.98
CA THR A 226 -37.75 -7.02 24.21
C THR A 226 -37.80 -8.52 23.96
N LEU A 227 -36.68 -9.13 23.52
CA LEU A 227 -36.58 -10.59 23.36
C LEU A 227 -36.80 -11.32 24.68
N ALA A 228 -36.16 -10.89 25.77
CA ALA A 228 -36.30 -11.52 27.09
C ALA A 228 -37.74 -11.48 27.62
N LYS A 229 -38.49 -10.42 27.29
CA LYS A 229 -39.92 -10.28 27.64
C LYS A 229 -40.84 -11.15 26.78
N LYS A 230 -40.53 -11.29 25.49
CA LYS A 230 -41.40 -11.95 24.50
C LYS A 230 -41.16 -13.45 24.35
N LEU A 231 -39.92 -13.91 24.51
CA LEU A 231 -39.54 -15.32 24.36
C LEU A 231 -40.33 -16.27 25.28
N PRO A 232 -40.58 -15.94 26.57
CA PRO A 232 -41.40 -16.80 27.43
C PRO A 232 -42.85 -16.92 26.97
N LEU A 233 -43.45 -15.83 26.46
CA LEU A 233 -44.85 -15.79 26.00
C LEU A 233 -45.04 -16.63 24.74
N VAL A 234 -44.11 -16.53 23.78
CA VAL A 234 -44.14 -17.34 22.56
C VAL A 234 -43.92 -18.82 22.87
N ARG A 235 -42.98 -19.13 23.77
CA ARG A 235 -42.77 -20.52 24.21
C ARG A 235 -43.97 -21.08 24.98
N GLY A 236 -44.68 -20.25 25.75
CA GLY A 236 -45.88 -20.63 26.49
C GLY A 236 -47.15 -20.74 25.63
N GLY A 237 -47.12 -20.29 24.37
CA GLY A 237 -48.28 -20.27 23.48
C GLY A 237 -49.22 -19.08 23.65
N ASP A 238 -48.83 -18.07 24.44
CA ASP A 238 -49.60 -16.84 24.66
C ASP A 238 -49.44 -15.85 23.49
N GLU A 239 -48.36 -15.95 22.71
CA GLU A 239 -48.10 -15.16 21.50
C GLU A 239 -47.62 -16.07 20.35
N GLU A 240 -47.91 -15.66 19.11
CA GLU A 240 -47.45 -16.37 17.92
C GLU A 240 -45.95 -16.15 17.67
N GLU A 241 -45.30 -17.14 17.05
CA GLU A 241 -43.88 -17.08 16.66
C GLU A 241 -43.60 -15.93 15.65
N SER A 242 -44.62 -15.45 14.93
CA SER A 242 -44.56 -14.29 14.04
C SER A 242 -44.07 -13.03 14.74
N VAL A 243 -44.36 -12.84 16.03
CA VAL A 243 -43.90 -11.69 16.82
C VAL A 243 -42.37 -11.67 16.93
N LEU A 244 -41.72 -12.85 17.07
CA LEU A 244 -40.25 -12.93 17.07
C LEU A 244 -39.68 -12.59 15.70
N ALA A 245 -40.34 -13.02 14.62
CA ALA A 245 -39.94 -12.63 13.28
C ALA A 245 -40.05 -11.10 13.12
N GLU A 246 -41.15 -10.48 13.52
CA GLU A 246 -41.33 -9.03 13.46
C GLU A 246 -40.24 -8.26 14.23
N ILE A 247 -39.88 -8.68 15.44
CA ILE A 247 -38.79 -8.06 16.22
C ILE A 247 -37.44 -8.16 15.50
N LEU A 248 -37.18 -9.31 14.86
CA LEU A 248 -35.95 -9.51 14.10
C LEU A 248 -35.94 -8.71 12.79
N GLU A 249 -37.11 -8.50 12.18
CA GLU A 249 -37.29 -7.74 10.95
C GLU A 249 -37.38 -6.21 11.21
N GLN A 250 -37.75 -5.74 12.41
CA GLN A 250 -37.73 -4.32 12.81
C GLN A 250 -36.33 -3.67 12.65
N ARG A 251 -35.27 -4.49 12.70
CA ARG A 251 -33.89 -4.08 12.40
C ARG A 251 -33.72 -3.56 10.97
N HIS A 252 -34.57 -3.90 10.02
CA HIS A 252 -34.47 -3.42 8.63
C HIS A 252 -34.71 -1.91 8.46
N THR A 253 -35.04 -1.19 9.54
CA THR A 253 -35.20 0.27 9.59
C THR A 253 -33.85 1.00 9.84
N SER A 254 -33.78 1.91 10.81
CA SER A 254 -32.65 2.84 11.03
C SER A 254 -31.37 2.18 11.57
N PHE A 255 -31.50 1.10 12.35
CA PHE A 255 -30.38 0.31 12.93
C PHE A 255 -30.01 -0.94 12.09
N ASN A 256 -30.24 -0.90 10.78
CA ASN A 256 -29.88 -2.02 9.92
C ASN A 256 -28.35 -2.20 9.84
N ASN A 257 -27.90 -3.44 9.63
CA ASN A 257 -26.47 -3.77 9.61
C ASN A 257 -25.70 -2.99 8.52
N MET A 258 -26.33 -2.82 7.36
CA MET A 258 -25.71 -2.19 6.19
C MET A 258 -25.42 -0.70 6.44
N ASN A 259 -26.34 0.04 7.03
CA ASN A 259 -26.22 1.46 7.33
C ASN A 259 -25.22 1.69 8.46
N LEU A 260 -25.26 0.87 9.52
CA LEU A 260 -24.31 0.95 10.63
C LEU A 260 -22.89 0.68 10.15
N ASN A 261 -22.67 -0.36 9.33
CA ASN A 261 -21.36 -0.64 8.75
C ASN A 261 -20.95 0.46 7.75
N LYS A 262 -21.85 0.95 6.90
CA LYS A 262 -21.54 2.03 5.96
C LYS A 262 -21.08 3.29 6.69
N TRP A 263 -21.72 3.66 7.79
CA TRP A 263 -21.27 4.79 8.61
C TRP A 263 -19.90 4.52 9.25
N MET A 264 -19.68 3.30 9.77
CA MET A 264 -18.37 2.89 10.29
C MET A 264 -17.27 2.92 9.23
N ASP A 265 -17.55 2.47 8.00
CA ASP A 265 -16.60 2.51 6.88
C ASP A 265 -16.25 3.97 6.52
N CYS A 266 -17.24 4.88 6.56
CA CYS A 266 -17.02 6.30 6.30
C CYS A 266 -16.12 6.95 7.37
N ILE A 267 -16.39 6.73 8.66
CA ILE A 267 -15.58 7.32 9.73
C ILE A 267 -14.15 6.74 9.75
N GLU A 268 -13.99 5.43 9.48
CA GLU A 268 -12.67 4.80 9.36
C GLU A 268 -11.89 5.38 8.17
N LYS A 269 -12.56 5.65 7.03
CA LYS A 269 -11.94 6.29 5.87
C LYS A 269 -11.52 7.74 6.17
N GLU A 270 -12.34 8.49 6.89
CA GLU A 270 -12.00 9.86 7.33
C GLU A 270 -10.76 9.85 8.23
N ILE A 271 -10.74 8.95 9.23
CA ILE A 271 -9.60 8.75 10.13
C ILE A 271 -8.33 8.43 9.33
N TYR A 272 -8.41 7.47 8.39
CA TYR A 272 -7.27 7.09 7.57
C TYR A 272 -6.75 8.26 6.71
N THR A 273 -7.65 9.05 6.15
CA THR A 273 -7.31 10.21 5.32
C THR A 273 -6.58 11.27 6.15
N LEU A 274 -7.11 11.63 7.31
CA LEU A 274 -6.47 12.55 8.24
C LEU A 274 -5.12 12.00 8.76
N MET A 275 -5.04 10.70 9.00
CA MET A 275 -3.81 10.02 9.40
C MET A 275 -2.73 10.15 8.32
N SER A 276 -3.08 10.02 7.03
CA SER A 276 -2.15 10.21 5.92
C SER A 276 -1.55 11.62 5.88
N PHE A 277 -2.36 12.66 6.12
CA PHE A 277 -1.88 14.04 6.17
C PHE A 277 -1.02 14.33 7.40
N THR A 278 -1.51 13.97 8.59
CA THR A 278 -0.80 14.19 9.85
C THR A 278 0.51 13.40 9.94
N ASN A 279 0.57 12.19 9.37
CA ASN A 279 1.81 11.41 9.27
C ASN A 279 2.90 12.08 8.45
N LYS A 280 2.54 12.91 7.45
CA LYS A 280 3.51 13.73 6.71
C LYS A 280 3.96 14.96 7.49
N MET A 281 3.19 15.38 8.50
CA MET A 281 3.42 16.56 9.34
C MET A 281 3.94 16.21 10.75
N LYS A 282 4.56 15.03 10.94
CA LYS A 282 4.96 14.48 12.26
C LYS A 282 5.81 15.41 13.14
N ASN A 283 6.51 16.37 12.54
CA ASN A 283 7.34 17.34 13.26
C ASN A 283 6.55 18.51 13.85
N THR A 284 5.23 18.58 13.61
CA THR A 284 4.36 19.64 14.12
C THR A 284 3.53 19.15 15.29
N LYS A 285 3.36 20.01 16.30
CA LYS A 285 2.47 19.72 17.43
C LYS A 285 1.03 19.84 16.98
N ILE A 286 0.25 18.77 17.18
CA ILE A 286 -1.19 18.78 16.93
C ILE A 286 -1.90 19.38 18.15
N VAL A 287 -2.75 20.37 17.90
CA VAL A 287 -3.50 21.11 18.91
C VAL A 287 -4.99 20.84 18.71
N PRO A 288 -5.66 20.21 19.70
CA PRO A 288 -7.01 19.68 19.53
C PRO A 288 -8.12 20.72 19.70
N SER A 289 -7.83 21.89 20.29
CA SER A 289 -8.85 22.89 20.64
C SER A 289 -8.39 24.31 20.36
N GLU A 290 -9.35 25.20 20.10
CA GLU A 290 -9.08 26.63 19.90
C GLU A 290 -8.46 27.27 21.16
N ASN A 291 -8.89 26.86 22.35
CA ASN A 291 -8.33 27.34 23.62
C ASN A 291 -6.86 26.96 23.79
N ASP A 292 -6.47 25.75 23.38
CA ASP A 292 -5.08 25.32 23.43
C ASP A 292 -4.23 26.00 22.35
N LEU A 293 -4.85 26.34 21.22
CA LEU A 293 -4.21 27.13 20.17
C LEU A 293 -3.82 28.52 20.70
N TYR A 294 -4.74 29.25 21.36
CA TYR A 294 -4.43 30.58 21.91
C TYR A 294 -3.24 30.56 22.89
N LYS A 295 -3.11 29.51 23.72
CA LYS A 295 -1.98 29.36 24.64
C LYS A 295 -0.64 29.21 23.92
N GLU A 296 -0.64 28.57 22.75
CA GLU A 296 0.56 28.28 21.99
C GLU A 296 1.00 29.43 21.08
N ILE A 297 0.06 30.22 20.54
CA ILE A 297 0.35 31.35 19.65
C ILE A 297 1.02 32.50 20.41
N HIS A 298 0.56 32.84 21.62
CA HIS A 298 1.12 33.96 22.40
C HIS A 298 2.60 33.79 22.81
N ARG A 299 3.17 32.60 22.62
CA ARG A 299 4.57 32.28 22.96
C ARG A 299 5.56 32.50 21.82
N ALA A 300 5.09 32.76 20.60
CA ALA A 300 5.94 32.88 19.42
C ALA A 300 5.64 34.18 18.66
N LYS A 301 6.68 34.74 18.02
CA LYS A 301 6.53 35.95 17.20
C LYS A 301 5.67 35.66 15.97
N HIS A 302 5.99 34.60 15.23
CA HIS A 302 5.15 34.11 14.14
C HIS A 302 4.67 32.69 14.46
N THR A 303 3.39 32.43 14.23
CA THR A 303 2.83 31.08 14.29
C THR A 303 2.11 30.77 12.98
N VAL A 304 2.47 29.67 12.34
CA VAL A 304 1.83 29.18 11.12
C VAL A 304 1.12 27.88 11.44
N CYS A 305 -0.19 27.82 11.18
CA CYS A 305 -1.03 26.69 11.54
C CYS A 305 -1.64 26.03 10.31
N PHE A 306 -1.45 24.73 10.14
CA PHE A 306 -2.25 23.95 9.20
C PHE A 306 -3.58 23.59 9.85
N VAL A 307 -4.69 24.10 9.30
CA VAL A 307 -6.03 23.98 9.90
C VAL A 307 -6.87 22.99 9.10
N PHE A 308 -7.32 21.93 9.77
CA PHE A 308 -8.39 21.06 9.31
C PHE A 308 -9.73 21.63 9.78
N THR A 309 -10.63 21.93 8.84
CA THR A 309 -11.97 22.39 9.18
C THR A 309 -12.94 21.22 9.22
N SER A 310 -13.53 20.96 10.39
CA SER A 310 -14.59 19.98 10.54
C SER A 310 -15.97 20.66 10.56
N LYS A 311 -17.01 19.94 10.10
CA LYS A 311 -18.38 20.43 10.16
C LYS A 311 -18.82 20.53 11.62
N LYS A 312 -19.17 21.74 12.07
CA LYS A 312 -19.75 21.95 13.40
C LYS A 312 -21.23 21.55 13.39
N GLY A 313 -21.62 20.60 14.24
CA GLY A 313 -23.02 20.20 14.39
C GLY A 313 -23.18 18.73 14.79
N ALA A 314 -24.42 18.31 15.05
CA ALA A 314 -24.74 16.91 15.24
C ALA A 314 -24.67 16.19 13.88
N GLU A 315 -23.99 15.05 13.83
CA GLU A 315 -23.91 14.25 12.62
C GLU A 315 -25.34 13.78 12.23
N PRO A 316 -25.78 13.98 10.97
CA PRO A 316 -27.16 13.70 10.57
C PRO A 316 -27.62 12.26 10.84
N TYR A 317 -26.77 11.28 10.54
CA TYR A 317 -27.12 9.87 10.76
C TYR A 317 -27.22 9.52 12.25
N LEU A 318 -26.27 9.97 13.08
CA LEU A 318 -26.35 9.82 14.54
C LEU A 318 -27.57 10.50 15.14
N SER A 319 -27.98 11.64 14.59
CA SER A 319 -29.20 12.34 15.00
C SER A 319 -30.46 11.54 14.65
N ALA A 320 -30.49 10.90 13.48
CA ALA A 320 -31.58 10.00 13.09
C ALA A 320 -31.68 8.77 14.00
N LEU A 321 -30.54 8.15 14.35
CA LEU A 321 -30.49 7.03 15.30
C LEU A 321 -30.98 7.45 16.70
N THR A 322 -30.58 8.63 17.16
CA THR A 322 -31.02 9.19 18.44
C THR A 322 -32.53 9.41 18.47
N ASN A 323 -33.10 9.94 17.38
CA ASN A 323 -34.53 10.17 17.27
C ASN A 323 -35.31 8.84 17.27
N TYR A 324 -34.81 7.83 16.55
CA TYR A 324 -35.43 6.50 16.51
C TYR A 324 -35.53 5.84 17.90
N LEU A 325 -34.49 5.98 18.74
CA LEU A 325 -34.52 5.45 20.12
C LEU A 325 -35.49 6.21 21.04
N LYS A 326 -35.78 7.48 20.76
CA LYS A 326 -36.73 8.28 21.55
C LYS A 326 -38.17 8.02 21.15
N GLU A 327 -38.44 8.07 19.85
CA GLU A 327 -39.75 7.84 19.26
C GLU A 327 -39.57 7.01 17.97
N PRO A 328 -39.97 5.74 17.95
CA PRO A 328 -39.87 4.91 16.75
C PRO A 328 -40.89 5.39 15.70
N ALA A 329 -40.50 6.39 14.91
CA ALA A 329 -41.21 6.88 13.73
C ALA A 329 -40.77 6.11 12.46
N GLU A 330 -41.42 6.40 11.31
CA GLU A 330 -41.15 5.79 10.00
C GLU A 330 -39.64 5.70 9.67
N PRO A 331 -39.21 4.65 8.96
CA PRO A 331 -37.80 4.41 8.64
C PRO A 331 -37.16 5.63 7.96
N TYR A 332 -36.09 6.14 8.55
CA TYR A 332 -35.28 7.17 7.91
C TYR A 332 -34.61 6.56 6.68
N HIS A 333 -35.00 7.01 5.49
CA HIS A 333 -34.34 6.63 4.24
C HIS A 333 -32.95 7.26 4.22
N VAL A 334 -31.92 6.44 4.47
CA VAL A 334 -30.49 6.85 4.44
C VAL A 334 -30.06 7.37 3.05
N GLU A 335 -30.91 7.25 2.03
CA GLU A 335 -30.71 7.79 0.70
C GLU A 335 -30.44 9.31 0.71
N GLU A 336 -31.07 10.09 1.59
CA GLU A 336 -30.84 11.55 1.62
C GLU A 336 -29.51 11.98 2.29
N ALA A 337 -28.89 11.14 3.12
CA ALA A 337 -27.60 11.45 3.75
C ALA A 337 -26.40 11.09 2.86
N ALA A 338 -26.63 10.32 1.78
CA ALA A 338 -25.60 9.80 0.89
C ALA A 338 -25.47 10.55 -0.45
N GLU A 339 -26.36 11.50 -0.76
CA GLU A 339 -26.36 12.19 -2.06
C GLU A 339 -25.25 13.22 -2.24
N LYS A 340 -24.61 13.69 -1.16
CA LYS A 340 -23.39 14.52 -1.28
C LYS A 340 -22.15 13.67 -1.03
N PRO A 341 -21.16 13.64 -1.95
CA PRO A 341 -19.90 12.95 -1.69
C PRO A 341 -19.25 13.59 -0.47
N GLN A 342 -18.97 12.79 0.56
CA GLN A 342 -18.26 13.30 1.74
C GLN A 342 -16.88 13.81 1.32
N TRP A 343 -16.35 14.80 2.04
CA TRP A 343 -15.16 15.54 1.64
C TRP A 343 -13.93 14.64 1.38
N PHE A 344 -13.82 13.54 2.13
CA PHE A 344 -12.72 12.56 2.02
C PHE A 344 -12.89 11.54 0.88
N PHE A 345 -13.98 11.60 0.12
CA PHE A 345 -14.15 10.87 -1.15
C PHE A 345 -14.02 11.77 -2.39
N SER A 346 -13.95 13.10 -2.20
CA SER A 346 -13.91 14.05 -3.30
C SER A 346 -12.48 14.47 -3.64
N GLU A 347 -12.00 14.08 -4.81
CA GLU A 347 -10.67 14.52 -5.29
C GLU A 347 -10.61 16.04 -5.52
N GLU A 348 -11.75 16.68 -5.82
CA GLU A 348 -11.83 18.15 -5.90
C GLU A 348 -11.49 18.83 -4.58
N VAL A 349 -11.71 18.15 -3.45
CA VAL A 349 -11.36 18.65 -2.11
C VAL A 349 -9.98 18.18 -1.68
N LEU A 350 -9.61 16.93 -1.99
CA LEU A 350 -8.35 16.35 -1.57
C LEU A 350 -7.13 16.92 -2.32
N GLU A 351 -7.26 17.28 -3.60
CA GLU A 351 -6.17 17.88 -4.38
C GLU A 351 -5.69 19.23 -3.80
N PRO A 352 -6.56 20.24 -3.58
CA PRO A 352 -6.17 21.48 -2.92
C PRO A 352 -5.57 21.25 -1.52
N MET A 353 -6.07 20.26 -0.79
CA MET A 353 -5.60 19.90 0.53
C MET A 353 -4.19 19.30 0.49
N ARG A 354 -3.89 18.42 -0.48
CA ARG A 354 -2.54 17.90 -0.75
C ARG A 354 -1.57 19.01 -1.14
N HIS A 355 -2.01 19.93 -1.99
CA HIS A 355 -1.21 21.07 -2.39
C HIS A 355 -0.84 21.97 -1.19
N LYS A 356 -1.83 22.38 -0.38
CA LYS A 356 -1.59 23.18 0.84
C LYS A 356 -0.74 22.44 1.87
N ALA A 357 -0.96 21.14 2.05
CA ALA A 357 -0.15 20.32 2.94
C ALA A 357 1.31 20.32 2.49
N LYS A 358 1.58 20.20 1.19
CA LYS A 358 2.93 20.29 0.62
C LYS A 358 3.56 21.66 0.89
N LEU A 359 2.87 22.76 0.56
CA LEU A 359 3.37 24.12 0.83
C LEU A 359 3.72 24.32 2.32
N PHE A 360 2.86 23.84 3.22
CA PHE A 360 3.09 23.93 4.65
C PHE A 360 4.30 23.09 5.12
N ILE A 361 4.45 21.86 4.61
CA ILE A 361 5.59 20.99 4.95
C ILE A 361 6.89 21.58 4.43
N ASP A 362 6.93 22.01 3.17
CA ASP A 362 8.12 22.58 2.54
C ASP A 362 8.56 23.87 3.27
N PHE A 363 7.59 24.71 3.66
CA PHE A 363 7.85 25.91 4.45
C PHE A 363 8.28 25.60 5.90
N THR A 364 7.73 24.55 6.51
CA THR A 364 8.16 24.08 7.84
C THR A 364 9.62 23.62 7.82
N GLU A 365 9.99 22.83 6.81
CA GLU A 365 11.36 22.31 6.65
C GLU A 365 12.36 23.45 6.37
N ALA A 366 11.99 24.41 5.51
CA ALA A 366 12.82 25.57 5.20
C ALA A 366 13.10 26.47 6.42
N ASN A 367 12.25 26.42 7.45
CA ASN A 367 12.36 27.23 8.67
C ASN A 367 12.63 26.40 9.93
N LYS A 368 13.07 25.15 9.82
CA LYS A 368 13.26 24.25 10.98
C LYS A 368 14.25 24.78 12.04
N GLU A 369 15.20 25.61 11.63
CA GLU A 369 16.21 26.23 12.51
C GLU A 369 15.78 27.60 13.04
N ASN A 370 14.64 28.13 12.59
CA ASN A 370 14.16 29.46 12.95
C ASN A 370 13.27 29.43 14.20
N ASN A 371 13.87 29.73 15.36
CA ASN A 371 13.17 29.76 16.66
C ASN A 371 12.09 30.86 16.79
N ASN A 372 12.00 31.80 15.84
CA ASN A 372 10.97 32.86 15.87
C ASN A 372 9.64 32.42 15.24
N ILE A 373 9.62 31.26 14.56
CA ILE A 373 8.44 30.72 13.89
C ILE A 373 8.04 29.42 14.57
N LYS A 374 6.74 29.25 14.77
CA LYS A 374 6.17 28.03 15.33
C LYS A 374 5.17 27.42 14.38
N PHE A 375 5.32 26.12 14.12
CA PHE A 375 4.45 25.35 13.25
C PHE A 375 3.51 24.47 14.07
N LEU A 376 2.21 24.61 13.83
CA LEU A 376 1.16 23.85 14.53
C LEU A 376 0.20 23.22 13.53
N THR A 377 -0.38 22.10 13.93
CA THR A 377 -1.50 21.49 13.20
C THR A 377 -2.74 21.58 14.08
N VAL A 378 -3.85 22.07 13.56
CA VAL A 378 -5.04 22.38 14.37
C VAL A 378 -6.29 21.80 13.72
N SER A 379 -7.19 21.25 14.54
CA SER A 379 -8.55 20.95 14.12
C SER A 379 -9.50 22.04 14.66
N LEU A 380 -10.20 22.73 13.77
CA LEU A 380 -11.20 23.74 14.13
C LEU A 380 -12.57 23.34 13.56
N ALA A 381 -13.61 23.46 14.37
CA ALA A 381 -14.98 23.25 13.92
C ALA A 381 -15.52 24.54 13.30
N ASN A 382 -16.06 24.48 12.09
CA ASN A 382 -16.64 25.64 11.39
C ASN A 382 -18.10 25.37 10.99
N GLU A 383 -18.94 26.40 11.07
CA GLU A 383 -20.39 26.34 10.77
C GLU A 383 -20.66 26.35 9.25
N ASN A 384 -19.79 27.00 8.46
CA ASN A 384 -19.91 27.10 7.01
C ASN A 384 -18.83 26.24 6.31
N THR A 385 -19.12 24.96 6.08
CA THR A 385 -18.20 24.00 5.46
C THR A 385 -18.17 24.01 3.93
N GLU A 386 -18.97 24.85 3.27
CA GLU A 386 -19.21 24.71 1.83
C GLU A 386 -18.04 25.10 0.91
N THR A 387 -16.93 25.65 1.41
CA THR A 387 -15.89 26.20 0.50
C THR A 387 -14.44 25.79 0.73
N LYS A 388 -13.97 25.42 1.93
CA LYS A 388 -12.55 25.02 2.14
C LYS A 388 -12.41 24.00 3.28
N ALA A 389 -12.02 22.75 2.96
CA ALA A 389 -11.76 21.70 3.95
C ALA A 389 -10.46 21.90 4.75
N THR A 390 -9.50 22.66 4.19
CA THR A 390 -8.25 23.04 4.86
C THR A 390 -7.82 24.46 4.51
N SER A 391 -7.05 25.06 5.41
CA SER A 391 -6.44 26.38 5.22
C SER A 391 -5.18 26.50 6.07
N ILE A 392 -4.30 27.44 5.73
CA ILE A 392 -3.12 27.75 6.54
C ILE A 392 -3.34 29.10 7.19
N TYR A 393 -3.28 29.17 8.52
CA TYR A 393 -3.43 30.41 9.26
C TYR A 393 -2.06 30.95 9.64
N HIS A 394 -1.88 32.26 9.49
CA HIS A 394 -0.68 32.97 9.93
C HIS A 394 -1.04 33.96 11.05
N TYR A 395 -0.37 33.79 12.18
CA TYR A 395 -0.44 34.69 13.33
C TYR A 395 0.89 35.40 13.51
N GLU A 396 0.81 36.68 13.88
CA GLU A 396 1.94 37.52 14.26
C GLU A 396 1.65 38.16 15.61
N ASP A 397 2.56 38.00 16.57
CA ASP A 397 2.46 38.50 17.94
C ASP A 397 1.11 38.18 18.63
N GLY A 398 0.61 36.95 18.42
CA GLY A 398 -0.68 36.53 18.99
C GLY A 398 -1.92 36.93 18.19
N LYS A 399 -1.78 37.70 17.11
CA LYS A 399 -2.91 38.19 16.31
C LYS A 399 -2.97 37.47 14.97
N LEU A 400 -4.17 37.11 14.55
CA LEU A 400 -4.40 36.48 13.25
C LEU A 400 -4.22 37.51 12.13
N VAL A 401 -3.21 37.30 11.28
CA VAL A 401 -2.88 38.17 10.14
C VAL A 401 -3.59 37.69 8.88
N ASN A 402 -3.51 36.39 8.60
CA ASN A 402 -4.12 35.81 7.40
C ASN A 402 -4.75 34.43 7.71
N LYS A 403 -6.00 34.23 7.26
CA LYS A 403 -6.76 32.97 7.40
C LYS A 403 -6.57 32.01 6.21
N ASP A 404 -5.92 32.46 5.15
CA ASP A 404 -5.58 31.63 4.01
C ASP A 404 -4.20 32.03 3.48
N PHE A 405 -3.22 31.90 4.37
CA PHE A 405 -1.83 32.19 4.07
C PHE A 405 -1.30 31.18 3.06
N GLU A 406 -0.68 31.66 1.98
CA GLU A 406 0.04 30.81 1.03
C GLU A 406 1.54 31.05 1.20
N PRO A 407 2.27 30.16 1.90
CA PRO A 407 3.71 30.31 2.05
C PRO A 407 4.39 30.35 0.67
N PRO A 408 5.47 31.15 0.51
CA PRO A 408 6.19 31.20 -0.75
C PRO A 408 6.66 29.82 -1.20
N ALA A 409 6.30 29.42 -2.41
CA ALA A 409 6.82 28.20 -3.01
C ALA A 409 8.23 28.41 -3.60
N GLU A 410 8.81 27.33 -4.12
CA GLU A 410 10.12 27.35 -4.77
C GLU A 410 10.11 28.30 -6.00
N PRO A 411 11.05 29.26 -6.12
CA PRO A 411 11.10 30.17 -7.26
C PRO A 411 11.62 29.48 -8.53
N GLU A 412 11.21 29.98 -9.69
CA GLU A 412 11.75 29.56 -10.99
C GLU A 412 12.99 30.41 -11.35
N ILE A 413 14.04 29.80 -11.92
CA ILE A 413 15.32 30.48 -12.20
C ILE A 413 15.84 30.11 -13.59
N GLU A 414 16.22 31.12 -14.36
CA GLU A 414 17.07 30.98 -15.56
C GLU A 414 18.45 31.61 -15.29
N SER A 415 19.52 31.12 -15.94
CA SER A 415 20.88 31.62 -15.70
C SER A 415 21.61 32.07 -16.96
N GLY A 416 22.38 33.16 -16.84
CA GLY A 416 23.34 33.65 -17.83
C GLY A 416 24.72 33.76 -17.20
N VAL A 417 25.77 33.37 -17.94
CA VAL A 417 27.12 33.18 -17.38
C VAL A 417 28.14 34.04 -18.12
N THR A 418 28.98 34.73 -17.36
CA THR A 418 30.18 35.44 -17.86
C THR A 418 31.44 34.91 -17.18
N HIS A 419 32.59 35.52 -17.43
CA HIS A 419 33.87 35.13 -16.81
C HIS A 419 33.96 35.51 -15.33
N ASN A 420 33.26 36.55 -14.90
CA ASN A 420 33.37 37.09 -13.54
C ASN A 420 32.01 37.33 -12.87
N SER A 421 30.92 36.92 -13.51
CA SER A 421 29.57 37.05 -12.96
C SER A 421 28.61 36.00 -13.50
N VAL A 422 27.61 35.67 -12.69
CA VAL A 422 26.45 34.87 -13.08
C VAL A 422 25.20 35.71 -12.84
N THR A 423 24.40 35.86 -13.88
CA THR A 423 23.09 36.50 -13.83
C THR A 423 22.03 35.42 -13.63
N LEU A 424 21.21 35.56 -12.60
CA LEU A 424 20.03 34.73 -12.37
C LEU A 424 18.79 35.56 -12.66
N ASN A 425 17.94 35.10 -13.57
CA ASN A 425 16.63 35.67 -13.81
C ASN A 425 15.60 34.92 -12.95
N ILE A 426 15.17 35.55 -11.86
CA ILE A 426 14.24 34.96 -10.89
C ILE A 426 12.81 35.26 -11.33
N CYS A 427 12.02 34.22 -11.55
CA CYS A 427 10.59 34.31 -11.78
C CYS A 427 9.83 34.06 -10.46
N PRO A 428 8.79 34.87 -10.14
CA PRO A 428 7.96 34.61 -8.98
C PRO A 428 7.35 33.19 -9.04
N PRO A 429 7.24 32.50 -7.90
CA PRO A 429 6.58 31.20 -7.87
C PRO A 429 5.11 31.34 -8.26
N ARG A 430 4.53 30.26 -8.79
CA ARG A 430 3.11 30.23 -9.17
C ARG A 430 2.15 30.40 -7.98
N PHE A 431 2.58 30.06 -6.77
CA PHE A 431 1.78 30.09 -5.54
C PHE A 431 2.52 30.82 -4.41
N GLY A 432 1.79 31.58 -3.59
CA GLY A 432 2.33 32.36 -2.48
C GLY A 432 3.19 33.56 -2.88
N ALA A 433 3.13 34.00 -4.15
CA ALA A 433 3.92 35.12 -4.66
C ALA A 433 3.54 36.47 -4.02
N GLU A 434 2.26 36.64 -3.68
CA GLU A 434 1.70 37.82 -3.05
C GLU A 434 2.22 38.05 -1.62
N ASN A 435 2.75 37.00 -0.98
CA ASN A 435 3.31 37.07 0.36
C ASN A 435 4.83 37.32 0.36
N ILE A 436 5.47 37.36 -0.81
CA ILE A 436 6.93 37.52 -0.93
C ILE A 436 7.35 38.97 -0.67
N THR A 437 8.32 39.15 0.22
CA THR A 437 8.93 40.44 0.55
C THR A 437 10.29 40.64 -0.13
N CYS A 438 11.04 39.57 -0.36
CA CYS A 438 12.32 39.61 -1.08
C CYS A 438 12.76 38.20 -1.52
N TYR A 439 13.80 38.13 -2.35
CA TYR A 439 14.50 36.90 -2.73
C TYR A 439 15.93 36.90 -2.19
N SER A 440 16.40 35.77 -1.70
CA SER A 440 17.81 35.56 -1.34
C SER A 440 18.47 34.56 -2.27
N VAL A 441 19.52 35.01 -2.95
CA VAL A 441 20.41 34.18 -3.76
C VAL A 441 21.64 33.84 -2.93
N GLU A 442 21.87 32.56 -2.72
CA GLU A 442 23.04 32.03 -2.03
C GLU A 442 23.93 31.31 -3.05
N TYR A 443 25.25 31.44 -2.91
CA TYR A 443 26.22 30.81 -3.81
C TYR A 443 27.47 30.33 -3.06
N CYS A 444 28.03 29.20 -3.49
CA CYS A 444 29.29 28.66 -2.98
C CYS A 444 30.18 28.14 -4.13
N VAL A 445 31.48 28.05 -3.88
CA VAL A 445 32.42 27.40 -4.82
C VAL A 445 32.26 25.89 -4.70
N SER A 446 32.32 25.18 -5.83
CA SER A 446 32.26 23.71 -5.84
C SER A 446 33.37 23.10 -4.96
N GLY A 447 32.98 22.29 -3.97
CA GLY A 447 33.88 21.68 -3.00
C GLY A 447 34.13 22.50 -1.74
N GLU A 448 33.54 23.71 -1.61
CA GLU A 448 33.54 24.51 -0.38
C GLU A 448 32.15 24.50 0.29
N ASP A 449 32.12 24.55 1.62
CA ASP A 449 30.87 24.59 2.42
C ASP A 449 30.45 26.02 2.82
N GLU A 450 31.23 27.05 2.46
CA GLU A 450 30.93 28.44 2.81
C GLU A 450 30.00 29.11 1.78
N TRP A 451 28.72 29.22 2.12
CA TRP A 451 27.72 29.92 1.31
C TRP A 451 27.75 31.43 1.53
N ARG A 452 27.80 32.20 0.45
CA ARG A 452 27.66 33.66 0.43
C ARG A 452 26.26 34.04 -0.03
N GLN A 453 25.71 35.13 0.50
CA GLN A 453 24.32 35.54 0.22
C GLN A 453 24.22 36.94 -0.39
N ARG A 454 23.29 37.09 -1.35
CA ARG A 454 22.82 38.34 -1.95
C ARG A 454 21.30 38.41 -1.82
N ARG A 455 20.74 39.58 -1.53
CA ARG A 455 19.28 39.81 -1.46
C ARG A 455 18.81 40.70 -2.60
N ALA A 456 17.61 40.42 -3.11
CA ALA A 456 16.91 41.20 -4.12
C ALA A 456 15.49 41.52 -3.63
N SER A 457 15.06 42.77 -3.74
CA SER A 457 13.76 43.22 -3.22
C SER A 457 12.57 42.87 -4.13
N HIS A 458 12.83 42.43 -5.37
CA HIS A 458 11.82 42.04 -6.35
C HIS A 458 12.37 40.90 -7.22
N ALA A 459 11.45 40.17 -7.86
CA ALA A 459 11.79 39.19 -8.88
C ALA A 459 12.37 39.89 -10.12
N GLY A 460 13.17 39.17 -10.90
CA GLY A 460 13.88 39.68 -12.07
C GLY A 460 15.37 39.35 -12.04
N GLU A 461 16.16 40.17 -12.74
CA GLU A 461 17.57 39.93 -12.98
C GLU A 461 18.42 40.24 -11.73
N VAL A 462 19.11 39.22 -11.21
CA VAL A 462 20.06 39.32 -10.10
C VAL A 462 21.43 38.86 -10.56
N THR A 463 22.38 39.79 -10.65
CA THR A 463 23.76 39.48 -11.02
C THR A 463 24.65 39.31 -9.79
N VAL A 464 25.26 38.14 -9.66
CA VAL A 464 26.34 37.86 -8.71
C VAL A 464 27.68 38.11 -9.41
N SER A 465 28.35 39.20 -9.06
CA SER A 465 29.63 39.63 -9.65
C SER A 465 30.84 39.38 -8.75
N GLY A 466 32.04 39.44 -9.32
CA GLY A 466 33.30 39.21 -8.61
C GLY A 466 33.62 37.72 -8.44
N LEU A 467 33.08 36.87 -9.30
CA LEU A 467 33.38 35.44 -9.35
C LEU A 467 34.73 35.21 -10.02
N THR A 468 35.45 34.18 -9.59
CA THR A 468 36.72 33.77 -10.20
C THR A 468 36.45 33.06 -11.54
N PRO A 469 37.10 33.46 -12.65
CA PRO A 469 36.99 32.79 -13.94
C PRO A 469 37.36 31.31 -13.89
N ASN A 470 36.84 30.50 -14.82
CA ASN A 470 37.06 29.05 -14.92
C ASN A 470 36.70 28.24 -13.64
N THR A 471 35.89 28.80 -12.75
CA THR A 471 35.53 28.18 -11.46
C THR A 471 34.07 27.76 -11.45
N GLU A 472 33.81 26.59 -10.88
CA GLU A 472 32.46 26.02 -10.72
C GLU A 472 31.82 26.51 -9.43
N TYR A 473 30.58 26.98 -9.54
CA TYR A 473 29.79 27.47 -8.42
C TYR A 473 28.46 26.74 -8.35
N MET A 474 27.96 26.56 -7.13
CA MET A 474 26.56 26.19 -6.88
C MET A 474 25.78 27.44 -6.51
N PHE A 475 24.55 27.52 -7.00
CA PHE A 475 23.63 28.60 -6.67
C PHE A 475 22.32 28.02 -6.16
N ARG A 476 21.74 28.69 -5.16
CA ARG A 476 20.37 28.42 -4.71
C ARG A 476 19.63 29.72 -4.45
N CYS A 477 18.34 29.75 -4.74
CA CYS A 477 17.48 30.91 -4.48
C CYS A 477 16.33 30.54 -3.55
N ARG A 478 15.99 31.44 -2.63
CA ARG A 478 14.82 31.32 -1.76
C ARG A 478 13.96 32.56 -1.90
N ALA A 479 12.64 32.37 -1.88
CA ALA A 479 11.69 33.45 -1.67
C ALA A 479 11.51 33.67 -0.16
N GLU A 480 11.54 34.91 0.32
CA GLU A 480 11.31 35.26 1.73
C GLU A 480 9.97 36.00 1.88
N CYS A 481 9.25 35.76 2.97
CA CYS A 481 8.04 36.48 3.37
C CYS A 481 8.18 37.06 4.79
N SER A 482 7.19 37.84 5.24
CA SER A 482 7.18 38.41 6.59
C SER A 482 7.24 37.36 7.70
N ALA A 483 6.70 36.16 7.44
CA ALA A 483 6.71 35.06 8.40
C ALA A 483 8.05 34.32 8.44
N GLY A 484 8.73 34.14 7.30
CA GLY A 484 9.92 33.29 7.18
C GLY A 484 10.37 33.04 5.73
N VAL A 485 11.25 32.06 5.53
CA VAL A 485 11.82 31.74 4.21
C VAL A 485 11.14 30.53 3.55
N GLY A 486 10.92 30.58 2.25
CA GLY A 486 10.43 29.47 1.44
C GLY A 486 11.52 28.41 1.16
N PRO A 487 11.14 27.29 0.52
CA PRO A 487 12.09 26.28 0.09
C PRO A 487 13.10 26.85 -0.91
N ALA A 488 14.31 26.30 -0.92
CA ALA A 488 15.36 26.71 -1.85
C ALA A 488 15.20 26.01 -3.20
N LYS A 489 15.33 26.79 -4.27
CA LYS A 489 15.61 26.29 -5.61
C LYS A 489 17.10 26.15 -5.80
N GLU A 490 17.61 24.93 -5.80
CA GLU A 490 18.97 24.66 -6.24
C GLU A 490 19.02 24.61 -7.77
N ILE A 491 20.04 25.24 -8.35
CA ILE A 491 20.31 25.10 -9.78
C ILE A 491 21.06 23.77 -9.95
N SER A 492 20.45 22.81 -10.65
CA SER A 492 20.85 21.40 -10.65
C SER A 492 22.24 21.12 -11.22
N ASP A 493 22.78 22.03 -12.03
CA ASP A 493 24.11 21.93 -12.62
C ASP A 493 25.06 22.97 -12.02
N TYR A 494 26.31 22.56 -11.76
CA TYR A 494 27.37 23.50 -11.41
C TYR A 494 27.52 24.54 -12.52
N ILE A 495 27.39 25.81 -12.17
CA ILE A 495 27.60 26.91 -13.11
C ILE A 495 29.10 27.19 -13.15
N LYS A 496 29.74 26.80 -14.24
CA LYS A 496 31.14 27.14 -14.51
C LYS A 496 31.25 28.49 -15.20
N THR A 497 31.90 29.45 -14.53
CA THR A 497 32.23 30.75 -15.12
C THR A 497 33.11 30.59 -16.37
N LEU A 498 32.99 31.53 -17.30
CA LEU A 498 33.82 31.51 -18.51
C LEU A 498 35.31 31.59 -18.14
N PRO A 499 36.19 30.92 -18.91
CA PRO A 499 37.59 30.76 -18.52
C PRO A 499 38.41 32.05 -18.61
N THR A 500 37.99 33.02 -19.42
CA THR A 500 38.72 34.26 -19.66
C THR A 500 37.77 35.44 -19.88
N SER A 501 38.23 36.65 -19.60
CA SER A 501 37.56 37.86 -20.07
C SER A 501 37.55 37.93 -21.62
N PRO A 502 36.68 38.74 -22.23
CA PRO A 502 36.78 39.00 -23.66
C PRO A 502 38.17 39.53 -24.06
N PRO A 503 38.67 39.22 -25.27
CA PRO A 503 39.85 39.87 -25.83
C PRO A 503 39.67 41.40 -25.90
N ILE A 504 40.76 42.14 -25.72
CA ILE A 504 40.75 43.61 -25.69
C ILE A 504 41.45 44.18 -26.93
N ASN A 505 41.31 45.49 -27.16
CA ASN A 505 42.00 46.23 -28.22
C ASN A 505 41.86 45.61 -29.62
N LEU A 506 40.63 45.30 -30.03
CA LEU A 506 40.32 44.79 -31.37
C LEU A 506 40.63 45.86 -32.44
N LEU A 507 41.69 45.65 -33.20
CA LEU A 507 42.09 46.46 -34.35
C LEU A 507 41.67 45.76 -35.63
N VAL A 508 40.97 46.48 -36.51
CA VAL A 508 40.49 45.97 -37.79
C VAL A 508 41.05 46.85 -38.90
N GLU A 509 41.88 46.27 -39.75
CA GLU A 509 42.43 46.91 -40.94
C GLU A 509 41.85 46.24 -42.19
N SER A 510 41.32 47.03 -43.13
CA SER A 510 40.66 46.49 -44.33
C SER A 510 41.35 46.94 -45.61
N THR A 511 41.50 46.03 -46.55
CA THR A 511 41.88 46.28 -47.94
C THR A 511 40.70 45.98 -48.88
N SER A 512 40.89 46.10 -50.20
CA SER A 512 39.80 45.91 -51.18
C SER A 512 39.16 44.51 -51.18
N ARG A 513 39.84 43.48 -50.66
CA ARG A 513 39.33 42.09 -50.62
C ARG A 513 39.71 41.30 -49.36
N LYS A 514 40.35 41.95 -48.38
CA LYS A 514 40.82 41.30 -47.14
C LYS A 514 40.57 42.17 -45.93
N ILE A 515 40.27 41.55 -44.79
CA ILE A 515 40.25 42.21 -43.48
C ILE A 515 41.29 41.53 -42.58
N SER A 516 42.22 42.30 -42.03
CA SER A 516 43.17 41.87 -41.02
C SER A 516 42.66 42.31 -39.65
N VAL A 517 42.52 41.34 -38.74
CA VAL A 517 41.97 41.54 -37.40
C VAL A 517 43.07 41.20 -36.40
N ALA A 518 43.48 42.17 -35.60
CA ALA A 518 44.41 41.98 -34.51
C ALA A 518 43.72 42.29 -33.18
N TRP A 519 44.10 41.62 -32.10
CA TRP A 519 43.58 41.88 -30.77
C TRP A 519 44.67 41.69 -29.73
N GLU A 520 44.37 42.03 -28.49
CA GLU A 520 45.23 41.75 -27.35
C GLU A 520 44.60 40.69 -26.45
N ARG A 521 45.47 40.02 -25.67
CA ARG A 521 45.07 38.93 -24.78
C ARG A 521 44.06 39.40 -23.73
N PRO A 522 43.12 38.51 -23.32
CA PRO A 522 42.27 38.74 -22.16
C PRO A 522 43.07 39.17 -20.92
N VAL A 523 42.56 40.16 -20.19
CA VAL A 523 43.18 40.67 -18.96
C VAL A 523 43.00 39.68 -17.81
N GLU A 524 41.84 39.04 -17.72
CA GLU A 524 41.54 38.05 -16.70
C GLU A 524 41.55 36.64 -17.30
N VAL A 525 42.42 35.78 -16.77
CA VAL A 525 42.55 34.37 -17.18
C VAL A 525 42.40 33.50 -15.93
N GLY A 526 41.46 32.57 -15.98
CA GLY A 526 41.19 31.66 -14.87
C GLY A 526 42.33 30.68 -14.60
N PRO A 527 42.40 30.12 -13.38
CA PRO A 527 43.39 29.12 -13.02
C PRO A 527 43.32 27.89 -13.94
N GLY A 528 44.48 27.33 -14.29
CA GLY A 528 44.59 26.13 -15.14
C GLY A 528 44.39 26.37 -16.65
N VAL A 529 44.24 27.61 -17.09
CA VAL A 529 44.18 27.96 -18.53
C VAL A 529 45.59 28.31 -19.02
N HIS A 530 46.23 27.37 -19.74
CA HIS A 530 47.65 27.49 -20.14
C HIS A 530 47.85 27.85 -21.62
N SER A 531 46.86 27.56 -22.48
CA SER A 531 46.93 27.83 -23.91
C SER A 531 45.69 28.61 -24.33
N LEU A 532 45.90 29.76 -24.99
CA LEU A 532 44.82 30.61 -25.50
C LEU A 532 44.71 30.45 -27.01
N SER A 533 43.54 30.01 -27.48
CA SER A 533 43.16 30.07 -28.90
C SER A 533 41.92 30.93 -29.04
N TYR A 534 41.67 31.45 -30.23
CA TYR A 534 40.60 32.39 -30.51
C TYR A 534 39.78 31.94 -31.71
N ILE A 535 38.49 32.23 -31.69
CA ILE A 535 37.63 32.16 -32.87
C ILE A 535 37.36 33.60 -33.31
N VAL A 536 37.65 33.89 -34.58
CA VAL A 536 37.24 35.13 -35.25
C VAL A 536 36.00 34.82 -36.05
N GLU A 537 34.94 35.55 -35.76
CA GLU A 537 33.65 35.41 -36.41
C GLU A 537 33.40 36.66 -37.27
N TYR A 538 32.98 36.48 -38.52
CA TYR A 538 32.68 37.60 -39.42
C TYR A 538 31.44 37.35 -40.27
N THR A 539 30.73 38.42 -40.66
CA THR A 539 29.54 38.32 -41.51
C THR A 539 29.31 39.62 -42.30
N LYS A 540 28.63 39.53 -43.45
CA LYS A 540 28.22 40.71 -44.22
C LYS A 540 27.13 41.44 -43.45
N THR A 541 27.19 42.77 -43.39
CA THR A 541 26.21 43.56 -42.64
C THR A 541 25.76 44.77 -43.44
N ASP A 542 24.45 45.00 -43.50
CA ASP A 542 23.89 46.31 -43.81
C ASP A 542 23.63 46.98 -42.46
N LYS A 543 24.19 48.17 -42.22
CA LYS A 543 24.30 48.90 -40.93
C LYS A 543 23.01 49.09 -40.08
N LYS A 544 21.88 48.46 -40.40
CA LYS A 544 20.56 48.56 -39.75
C LYS A 544 20.11 47.33 -38.94
N VAL A 545 20.86 46.23 -38.90
CA VAL A 545 20.50 44.99 -38.17
C VAL A 545 21.31 44.83 -36.89
N LYS A 546 20.69 44.41 -35.77
CA LYS A 546 21.40 44.06 -34.53
C LYS A 546 22.30 42.84 -34.77
N CYS A 547 23.56 42.92 -34.33
CA CYS A 547 24.60 41.93 -34.66
C CYS A 547 24.36 40.51 -34.14
N ASP A 548 23.50 40.31 -33.13
CA ASP A 548 23.30 39.01 -32.49
C ASP A 548 22.41 38.04 -33.30
N ASP A 549 21.67 38.53 -34.30
CA ASP A 549 20.75 37.73 -35.13
C ASP A 549 21.34 37.30 -36.49
N LEU A 550 22.63 37.58 -36.74
CA LEU A 550 23.31 37.31 -38.01
C LEU A 550 23.94 35.90 -38.04
N HIS A 551 23.97 35.27 -39.22
CA HIS A 551 24.76 34.05 -39.42
C HIS A 551 26.24 34.43 -39.58
N TRP A 552 27.09 33.92 -38.69
CA TRP A 552 28.52 34.25 -38.63
C TRP A 552 29.39 33.15 -39.24
N ASN A 553 30.29 33.53 -40.15
CA ASN A 553 31.38 32.66 -40.58
C ASN A 553 32.45 32.61 -39.48
N GLN A 554 33.05 31.45 -39.25
CA GLN A 554 34.03 31.25 -38.17
C GLN A 554 35.39 30.84 -38.73
N MET A 555 36.47 31.38 -38.15
CA MET A 555 37.81 30.83 -38.28
C MET A 555 38.47 30.70 -36.91
N VAL A 556 39.39 29.75 -36.78
CA VAL A 556 40.19 29.56 -35.57
C VAL A 556 41.56 30.18 -35.79
N SER A 557 42.05 30.97 -34.84
CA SER A 557 43.43 31.44 -34.79
C SER A 557 44.09 31.04 -33.48
N SER A 558 45.34 30.57 -33.58
CA SER A 558 46.21 30.24 -32.44
C SER A 558 47.11 31.40 -32.02
N VAL A 559 46.99 32.54 -32.68
CA VAL A 559 47.74 33.79 -32.42
C VAL A 559 46.77 34.97 -32.39
N GLU A 560 47.20 36.11 -31.85
CA GLU A 560 46.36 37.31 -31.70
C GLU A 560 46.19 38.13 -33.01
N LEU A 561 46.13 37.41 -34.13
CA LEU A 561 45.99 37.94 -35.49
C LEU A 561 45.18 36.95 -36.33
N ALA A 562 44.30 37.46 -37.19
CA ALA A 562 43.58 36.69 -38.19
C ALA A 562 43.44 37.48 -39.49
N GLU A 563 43.61 36.81 -40.62
CA GLU A 563 43.38 37.38 -41.94
C GLU A 563 42.13 36.76 -42.58
N ILE A 564 41.16 37.60 -42.91
CA ILE A 564 39.90 37.22 -43.55
C ILE A 564 39.99 37.54 -45.03
N ASP A 565 40.10 36.50 -45.86
CA ASP A 565 40.28 36.62 -47.31
C ASP A 565 38.97 36.37 -48.09
N GLY A 566 38.95 36.81 -49.35
CA GLY A 566 37.85 36.52 -50.28
C GLY A 566 36.60 37.40 -50.09
N LEU A 567 36.77 38.59 -49.51
CA LEU A 567 35.69 39.51 -49.24
C LEU A 567 35.31 40.33 -50.48
N GLU A 568 34.05 40.71 -50.57
CA GLU A 568 33.54 41.52 -51.67
C GLU A 568 33.95 43.00 -51.50
N PRO A 569 34.59 43.61 -52.52
CA PRO A 569 34.98 45.01 -52.45
C PRO A 569 33.79 45.94 -52.25
N GLY A 570 33.88 46.84 -51.27
CA GLY A 570 32.85 47.86 -50.99
C GLY A 570 31.68 47.39 -50.11
N THR A 571 31.73 46.16 -49.58
CA THR A 571 30.72 45.60 -48.67
C THR A 571 31.14 45.79 -47.21
N ASP A 572 30.20 46.20 -46.34
CA ASP A 572 30.43 46.32 -44.90
C ASP A 572 30.40 44.92 -44.24
N TYR A 573 31.34 44.64 -43.34
CA TYR A 573 31.42 43.41 -42.57
C TYR A 573 31.45 43.71 -41.08
N ALA A 574 30.72 42.91 -40.29
CA ALA A 574 30.87 42.86 -38.84
C ALA A 574 31.87 41.76 -38.48
N VAL A 575 32.73 42.01 -37.49
CA VAL A 575 33.74 41.07 -37.00
C VAL A 575 33.72 41.05 -35.47
N ARG A 576 33.79 39.86 -34.86
CA ARG A 576 33.99 39.70 -33.41
C ARG A 576 34.98 38.58 -33.13
N VAL A 577 35.68 38.68 -32.00
CA VAL A 577 36.68 37.69 -31.56
C VAL A 577 36.31 37.17 -30.18
N ARG A 578 36.35 35.85 -29.99
CA ARG A 578 36.10 35.21 -28.71
C ARG A 578 37.13 34.13 -28.42
N PHE A 579 37.36 33.86 -27.13
CA PHE A 579 38.23 32.77 -26.70
C PHE A 579 37.66 31.40 -27.11
N TYR A 580 38.56 30.47 -27.44
CA TYR A 580 38.27 29.08 -27.75
C TYR A 580 39.30 28.15 -27.12
N LYS A 581 38.82 27.10 -26.45
CA LYS A 581 39.67 26.05 -25.90
C LYS A 581 39.84 24.95 -26.95
N LEU A 582 41.05 24.72 -27.44
CA LEU A 582 41.36 23.53 -28.25
C LEU A 582 41.20 22.27 -27.38
N PRO A 583 40.65 21.16 -27.92
CA PRO A 583 40.72 19.86 -27.24
C PRO A 583 42.20 19.53 -27.02
N LEU A 584 42.56 19.12 -25.79
CA LEU A 584 43.90 18.58 -25.54
C LEU A 584 44.06 17.32 -26.37
N THR A 585 44.89 17.37 -27.41
CA THR A 585 45.31 16.19 -28.17
C THR A 585 46.27 15.37 -27.32
N GLU A 586 46.20 14.03 -27.41
CA GLU A 586 47.04 13.08 -26.66
C GLU A 586 48.56 13.31 -26.79
N GLU A 587 48.99 14.14 -27.74
CA GLU A 587 50.40 14.47 -27.98
C GLU A 587 51.04 15.37 -26.90
N ASP A 588 50.28 16.08 -26.07
CA ASP A 588 50.84 16.91 -24.98
C ASP A 588 51.14 16.14 -23.67
N VAL A 589 50.79 14.84 -23.62
CA VAL A 589 51.17 13.94 -22.49
C VAL A 589 52.57 13.32 -22.72
N GLY A 590 53.22 13.62 -23.86
CA GLY A 590 54.45 12.98 -24.33
C GLY A 590 55.77 13.38 -23.63
N ILE A 591 55.77 14.22 -22.59
CA ILE A 591 57.01 14.59 -21.86
C ILE A 591 56.86 14.32 -20.35
N ALA A 592 56.58 13.07 -20.00
CA ALA A 592 56.84 12.55 -18.67
C ALA A 592 57.18 11.05 -18.72
N GLY A 593 58.44 10.75 -19.10
CA GLY A 593 59.19 9.59 -18.63
C GLY A 593 58.62 8.19 -18.88
N CYS A 594 58.77 7.66 -20.09
CA CYS A 594 58.76 6.21 -20.31
C CYS A 594 60.02 5.56 -19.71
N ARG A 595 59.85 4.65 -18.74
CA ARG A 595 60.75 3.50 -18.52
C ARG A 595 60.00 2.24 -18.97
N MET A 596 60.50 1.60 -20.03
CA MET A 596 60.00 0.33 -20.52
C MET A 596 60.31 -0.82 -19.56
N TYR A 597 59.32 -1.70 -19.35
CA TYR A 597 59.57 -3.14 -19.30
C TYR A 597 58.76 -3.85 -20.39
N ARG A 598 59.46 -4.78 -21.02
CA ARG A 598 59.14 -5.54 -22.23
C ARG A 598 58.36 -6.79 -21.82
N LEU A 599 57.24 -7.09 -22.47
CA LEU A 599 56.69 -8.45 -22.51
C LEU A 599 56.20 -8.78 -23.92
N THR A 600 56.76 -9.87 -24.40
CA THR A 600 56.58 -10.56 -25.69
C THR A 600 55.25 -11.30 -25.77
N ASP A 601 54.76 -11.45 -27.01
CA ASP A 601 53.86 -12.48 -27.57
C ASP A 601 53.14 -13.43 -26.61
N ALA A 602 51.81 -13.54 -26.75
CA ALA A 602 51.16 -14.76 -27.28
C ALA A 602 49.62 -14.73 -27.13
N SER A 603 48.94 -14.91 -28.26
CA SER A 603 47.70 -15.67 -28.50
C SER A 603 46.61 -15.74 -27.42
N LEU A 604 45.46 -15.14 -27.76
CA LEU A 604 44.14 -15.42 -27.20
C LEU A 604 43.66 -16.85 -27.54
N SER A 605 43.36 -17.63 -26.51
CA SER A 605 42.38 -18.74 -26.57
C SER A 605 41.59 -18.80 -25.26
N ASN A 606 40.32 -18.42 -25.36
CA ASN A 606 39.09 -18.78 -24.62
C ASN A 606 39.08 -19.30 -23.15
N PRO A 607 37.93 -19.10 -22.47
CA PRO A 607 37.79 -18.91 -21.01
C PRO A 607 37.37 -20.19 -20.25
N VAL A 608 37.42 -20.15 -18.90
CA VAL A 608 36.37 -20.60 -17.94
C VAL A 608 36.95 -20.88 -16.53
N SER A 609 36.36 -20.20 -15.53
CA SER A 609 36.17 -20.56 -14.09
C SER A 609 37.42 -20.77 -13.20
N CYS A 610 37.42 -20.57 -11.89
CA CYS A 610 36.54 -20.01 -10.85
C CYS A 610 37.37 -20.00 -9.55
N PHE A 611 36.90 -19.26 -8.54
CA PHE A 611 37.03 -19.48 -7.08
C PHE A 611 37.61 -18.32 -6.27
N GLY A 612 36.70 -17.66 -5.53
CA GLY A 612 36.78 -17.74 -4.06
C GLY A 612 37.09 -16.46 -3.30
N CYS A 613 36.11 -15.58 -3.13
CA CYS A 613 35.54 -15.29 -1.81
C CYS A 613 34.31 -14.37 -1.92
N ALA A 614 33.14 -14.98 -1.71
CA ALA A 614 31.91 -14.34 -1.26
C ALA A 614 31.28 -15.30 -0.25
N VAL A 615 30.96 -14.84 0.96
CA VAL A 615 29.72 -15.19 1.68
C VAL A 615 29.47 -14.21 2.84
N PHE A 616 28.39 -13.40 2.81
CA PHE A 616 27.08 -13.64 3.47
C PHE A 616 26.23 -12.34 3.56
N MET A 617 25.11 -12.33 2.80
CA MET A 617 23.70 -11.92 3.10
C MET A 617 23.37 -10.51 3.65
N ASP A 618 22.21 -9.87 3.40
CA ASP A 618 20.97 -10.20 2.66
C ASP A 618 20.16 -8.90 2.46
N ARG A 619 19.41 -8.78 1.35
CA ARG A 619 17.98 -8.40 1.26
C ARG A 619 17.61 -7.94 -0.15
N THR A 620 16.77 -8.77 -0.74
CA THR A 620 15.99 -8.63 -1.96
C THR A 620 15.19 -7.32 -2.00
N ILE A 621 15.48 -6.48 -3.00
CA ILE A 621 14.56 -5.47 -3.54
C ILE A 621 14.18 -5.93 -4.94
N SER A 622 12.87 -5.88 -5.22
CA SER A 622 12.22 -6.28 -6.47
C SER A 622 12.89 -5.66 -7.70
N CYS A 623 13.54 -6.50 -8.50
CA CYS A 623 14.04 -6.17 -9.82
C CYS A 623 12.87 -6.19 -10.80
N GLY A 624 12.24 -5.03 -11.04
CA GLY A 624 11.13 -4.89 -11.99
C GLY A 624 11.06 -3.51 -12.65
N SER A 625 11.58 -2.46 -12.02
CA SER A 625 11.48 -1.08 -12.51
C SER A 625 12.62 -0.65 -13.44
N VAL A 626 13.81 -1.25 -13.35
CA VAL A 626 15.00 -0.77 -14.08
C VAL A 626 15.05 -1.29 -15.52
N GLU A 627 14.68 -2.55 -15.77
CA GLU A 627 14.58 -3.11 -17.14
C GLU A 627 13.43 -2.46 -17.93
N GLN A 628 12.31 -2.12 -17.28
CA GLN A 628 11.18 -1.45 -17.91
C GLN A 628 11.51 -0.02 -18.38
N GLN A 629 12.34 0.71 -17.64
CA GLN A 629 12.80 2.06 -18.04
C GLN A 629 13.83 2.02 -19.18
N LEU A 630 14.61 0.95 -19.30
CA LEU A 630 15.61 0.80 -20.36
C LEU A 630 14.95 0.54 -21.72
N GLU A 631 13.93 -0.33 -21.76
CA GLU A 631 13.17 -0.63 -22.99
C GLU A 631 12.35 0.56 -23.50
N LEU A 632 11.77 1.37 -22.61
CA LEU A 632 11.03 2.59 -22.98
C LEU A 632 11.92 3.64 -23.63
N LYS A 633 13.19 3.70 -23.20
CA LYS A 633 14.21 4.60 -23.74
C LYS A 633 14.66 4.18 -25.13
N GLU A 634 14.81 2.88 -25.38
CA GLU A 634 15.10 2.34 -26.71
C GLU A 634 13.91 2.52 -27.68
N LEU A 635 12.68 2.33 -27.18
CA LEU A 635 11.44 2.53 -27.94
C LEU A 635 11.23 3.99 -28.32
N ALA A 636 11.52 4.92 -27.40
CA ALA A 636 11.54 6.35 -27.69
C ALA A 636 12.61 6.66 -28.75
N GLN A 637 13.83 6.16 -28.65
CA GLN A 637 14.90 6.46 -29.60
C GLN A 637 14.65 5.94 -31.03
N ALA A 638 14.06 4.75 -31.18
CA ALA A 638 13.81 4.14 -32.50
C ALA A 638 12.74 4.89 -33.33
N VAL A 639 11.69 5.39 -32.68
CA VAL A 639 10.61 6.17 -33.33
C VAL A 639 10.94 7.66 -33.42
N ILE A 640 11.61 8.23 -32.41
CA ILE A 640 11.96 9.67 -32.37
C ILE A 640 13.07 10.01 -33.38
N GLY A 641 13.98 9.09 -33.68
CA GLY A 641 15.09 9.35 -34.61
C GLY A 641 14.64 9.80 -36.01
N PRO A 642 13.85 9.00 -36.75
CA PRO A 642 13.36 9.39 -38.07
C PRO A 642 12.32 10.52 -38.00
N LEU A 643 11.49 10.57 -36.95
CA LEU A 643 10.55 11.67 -36.71
C LEU A 643 11.27 13.02 -36.55
N LYS A 644 12.38 13.04 -35.81
CA LYS A 644 13.25 14.21 -35.61
C LYS A 644 13.87 14.69 -36.92
N ARG A 645 14.24 13.77 -37.82
CA ARG A 645 14.74 14.12 -39.16
C ARG A 645 13.65 14.76 -40.03
N GLY A 646 12.45 14.18 -40.05
CA GLY A 646 11.29 14.78 -40.72
C GLY A 646 10.94 16.18 -40.19
N LEU A 647 11.02 16.39 -38.88
CA LEU A 647 10.82 17.69 -38.22
C LEU A 647 11.88 18.74 -38.59
N CYS A 648 13.13 18.32 -38.84
CA CYS A 648 14.17 19.23 -39.33
C CYS A 648 13.88 19.68 -40.78
N SER A 649 13.46 18.75 -41.65
CA SER A 649 13.02 19.09 -43.01
C SER A 649 11.82 20.04 -43.00
N PHE A 650 10.94 19.93 -42.00
CA PHE A 650 9.79 20.83 -41.85
C PHE A 650 10.18 22.28 -41.59
N ASN A 651 11.14 22.51 -40.69
CA ASN A 651 11.61 23.85 -40.39
C ASN A 651 12.24 24.51 -41.64
N ASN A 652 12.92 23.72 -42.48
CA ASN A 652 13.46 24.19 -43.75
C ASN A 652 12.35 24.60 -44.73
N ILE A 653 11.28 23.81 -44.84
CA ILE A 653 10.12 24.12 -45.70
C ILE A 653 9.40 25.39 -45.21
N LEU A 654 9.24 25.57 -43.90
CA LEU A 654 8.66 26.78 -43.31
C LEU A 654 9.48 28.03 -43.68
N GLN A 655 10.79 27.96 -43.54
CA GLN A 655 11.70 29.06 -43.91
C GLN A 655 11.64 29.35 -45.41
N MET A 656 11.57 28.32 -46.26
CA MET A 656 11.38 28.48 -47.70
C MET A 656 10.04 29.15 -48.04
N LEU A 657 8.94 28.74 -47.40
CA LEU A 657 7.60 29.32 -47.62
C LEU A 657 7.49 30.78 -47.16
N LEU A 658 8.16 31.14 -46.06
CA LEU A 658 8.22 32.52 -45.55
C LEU A 658 9.09 33.44 -46.42
N SER A 659 9.99 32.88 -47.23
CA SER A 659 10.86 33.63 -48.15
C SER A 659 10.25 33.96 -49.52
N ILE A 660 9.01 33.49 -49.79
CA ILE A 660 8.32 33.65 -51.09
C ILE A 660 7.60 35.01 -51.24
N ASP A 661 7.52 35.82 -50.18
CA ASP A 661 6.97 37.19 -50.24
C ASP A 661 7.96 38.19 -50.87
N ALA A 662 8.05 38.18 -52.20
CA ALA A 662 8.44 39.35 -52.99
C ALA A 662 8.02 39.18 -54.46
N ASP A 663 7.36 40.19 -55.02
CA ASP A 663 6.82 40.29 -56.38
C ASP A 663 7.82 40.13 -57.56
N ILE A 664 9.04 39.64 -57.33
CA ILE A 664 10.05 39.45 -58.37
C ILE A 664 10.85 38.17 -58.09
N VAL A 665 10.71 37.17 -58.96
CA VAL A 665 11.56 35.96 -58.96
C VAL A 665 12.98 36.36 -59.33
N LEU A 666 13.86 36.52 -58.33
CA LEU A 666 15.29 36.71 -58.54
C LEU A 666 16.02 35.35 -58.70
N PRO A 667 17.15 35.29 -59.43
CA PRO A 667 17.95 34.08 -59.53
C PRO A 667 18.55 33.74 -58.15
N GLY A 668 18.16 32.59 -57.59
CA GLY A 668 18.59 32.13 -56.26
C GLY A 668 17.46 31.96 -55.23
N CYS A 669 16.23 32.38 -55.56
CA CYS A 669 15.06 32.07 -54.75
C CYS A 669 14.63 30.60 -54.95
N PRO A 670 14.19 29.90 -53.88
CA PRO A 670 13.78 28.50 -53.97
C PRO A 670 12.60 28.35 -54.93
N THR A 671 12.73 27.44 -55.90
CA THR A 671 11.67 27.14 -56.86
C THR A 671 10.62 26.23 -56.23
N PHE A 672 9.40 26.17 -56.80
CA PHE A 672 8.38 25.22 -56.36
C PHE A 672 8.85 23.76 -56.42
N SER A 673 9.77 23.45 -57.34
CA SER A 673 10.41 22.14 -57.43
C SER A 673 11.24 21.82 -56.19
N ASP A 674 11.91 22.81 -55.60
CA ASP A 674 12.76 22.66 -54.41
C ASP A 674 11.89 22.45 -53.16
N VAL A 675 10.81 23.22 -53.01
CA VAL A 675 9.84 23.05 -51.91
C VAL A 675 9.16 21.68 -51.99
N ARG A 676 8.73 21.25 -53.19
CA ARG A 676 8.13 19.92 -53.40
C ARG A 676 9.11 18.79 -53.09
N SER A 677 10.38 18.94 -53.47
CA SER A 677 11.44 17.95 -53.18
C SER A 677 11.64 17.78 -51.67
N GLU A 678 11.63 18.86 -50.90
CA GLU A 678 11.74 18.78 -49.43
C GLU A 678 10.48 18.22 -48.76
N ILE A 679 9.28 18.47 -49.30
CA ILE A 679 8.04 17.84 -48.82
C ILE A 679 8.09 16.32 -49.04
N GLU A 680 8.54 15.86 -50.22
CA GLU A 680 8.66 14.43 -50.50
C GLU A 680 9.74 13.76 -49.63
N ASN A 681 10.86 14.45 -49.38
CA ASN A 681 11.90 14.00 -48.46
C ASN A 681 11.37 13.85 -47.02
N MET A 682 10.60 14.82 -46.52
CA MET A 682 9.94 14.71 -45.22
C MET A 682 8.96 13.55 -45.16
N LYS A 683 8.12 13.39 -46.18
CA LYS A 683 7.15 12.30 -46.27
C LYS A 683 7.86 10.94 -46.20
N GLN A 684 8.95 10.76 -46.94
CA GLN A 684 9.75 9.53 -46.89
C GLN A 684 10.33 9.26 -45.49
N GLN A 685 10.85 10.28 -44.80
CA GLN A 685 11.35 10.14 -43.41
C GLN A 685 10.24 9.81 -42.39
N MET A 686 9.01 10.27 -42.64
CA MET A 686 7.86 9.97 -41.79
C MET A 686 7.27 8.58 -42.07
N GLU A 687 7.28 8.12 -43.32
CA GLU A 687 6.93 6.74 -43.70
C GLU A 687 7.90 5.72 -43.06
N GLU A 688 9.18 6.04 -42.94
CA GLU A 688 10.16 5.24 -42.18
C GLU A 688 9.76 5.13 -40.69
N SER A 689 9.31 6.23 -40.07
CA SER A 689 8.84 6.24 -38.68
C SER A 689 7.59 5.38 -38.50
N GLU A 690 6.64 5.46 -39.45
CA GLU A 690 5.44 4.65 -39.46
C GLU A 690 5.76 3.15 -39.61
N GLN A 691 6.68 2.79 -40.50
CA GLN A 691 7.07 1.40 -40.72
C GLN A 691 7.74 0.80 -39.47
N VAL A 692 8.59 1.57 -38.78
CA VAL A 692 9.20 1.15 -37.52
C VAL A 692 8.14 0.92 -36.44
N ALA A 693 7.18 1.84 -36.31
CA ALA A 693 6.06 1.68 -35.37
C ALA A 693 5.19 0.45 -35.72
N THR A 694 4.95 0.20 -37.01
CA THR A 694 4.17 -0.95 -37.51
C THR A 694 4.83 -2.28 -37.16
N ASN A 695 6.13 -2.42 -37.44
CA ASN A 695 6.88 -3.63 -37.13
C ASN A 695 6.91 -3.89 -35.61
N LYS A 696 7.02 -2.83 -34.80
CA LYS A 696 7.04 -2.97 -33.35
C LYS A 696 5.67 -3.33 -32.78
N LEU A 697 4.58 -2.78 -33.34
CA LEU A 697 3.22 -3.15 -32.97
C LEU A 697 2.99 -4.65 -33.20
N HIS A 698 3.48 -5.17 -34.35
CA HIS A 698 3.41 -6.61 -34.66
C HIS A 698 4.15 -7.47 -33.62
N CYS A 699 5.38 -7.09 -33.22
CA CYS A 699 6.10 -7.82 -32.17
C CYS A 699 5.37 -7.76 -30.81
N LEU A 700 4.74 -6.62 -30.48
CA LEU A 700 3.96 -6.48 -29.24
C LEU A 700 2.67 -7.30 -29.29
N ASP A 701 2.02 -7.39 -30.45
CA ASP A 701 0.85 -8.25 -30.68
C ASP A 701 1.23 -9.74 -30.49
N GLU A 702 2.34 -10.20 -31.09
CA GLU A 702 2.85 -11.57 -30.93
C GLU A 702 3.17 -11.90 -29.46
N GLU A 703 3.78 -10.97 -28.73
CA GLU A 703 4.11 -11.16 -27.31
C GLU A 703 2.86 -11.17 -26.42
N THR A 704 1.87 -10.32 -26.75
CA THR A 704 0.57 -10.30 -26.07
C THR A 704 -0.18 -11.60 -26.29
N GLU A 705 -0.21 -12.12 -27.52
CA GLU A 705 -0.80 -13.43 -27.83
C GLU A 705 -0.11 -14.56 -27.08
N ARG A 706 1.23 -14.57 -27.04
CA ARG A 706 2.01 -15.57 -26.29
C ARG A 706 1.68 -15.56 -24.80
N LEU A 707 1.65 -14.39 -24.16
CA LEU A 707 1.34 -14.27 -22.73
C LEU A 707 -0.13 -14.56 -22.41
N THR A 708 -1.05 -14.21 -23.32
CA THR A 708 -2.48 -14.57 -23.19
C THR A 708 -2.67 -16.09 -23.26
N ALA A 709 -1.94 -16.77 -24.16
CA ALA A 709 -1.94 -18.22 -24.26
C ALA A 709 -1.32 -18.87 -23.01
N GLU A 710 -0.22 -18.33 -22.49
CA GLU A 710 0.40 -18.79 -21.24
C GLU A 710 -0.54 -18.64 -20.03
N GLN A 711 -1.21 -17.48 -19.90
CA GLN A 711 -2.19 -17.24 -18.85
C GLN A 711 -3.37 -18.22 -18.93
N SER A 712 -3.86 -18.48 -20.15
CA SER A 712 -4.96 -19.42 -20.38
C SER A 712 -4.56 -20.86 -20.03
N LEU A 713 -3.33 -21.26 -20.37
CA LEU A 713 -2.78 -22.57 -20.02
C LEU A 713 -2.64 -22.73 -18.50
N LEU A 714 -2.10 -21.72 -17.81
CA LEU A 714 -1.95 -21.72 -16.36
C LEU A 714 -3.31 -21.76 -15.64
N ALA A 715 -4.31 -21.04 -16.16
CA ALA A 715 -5.68 -21.07 -15.63
C ALA A 715 -6.33 -22.46 -15.77
N GLU A 716 -6.11 -23.14 -16.90
CA GLU A 716 -6.62 -24.50 -17.09
C GLU A 716 -5.88 -25.52 -16.19
N GLN A 717 -4.56 -25.39 -16.03
CA GLN A 717 -3.78 -26.20 -15.08
C GLN A 717 -4.26 -26.01 -13.64
N LYS A 718 -4.51 -24.77 -13.22
CA LYS A 718 -5.06 -24.44 -11.90
C LYS A 718 -6.41 -25.13 -11.70
N LYS A 719 -7.33 -24.98 -12.66
CA LYS A 719 -8.67 -25.59 -12.60
C LYS A 719 -8.61 -27.11 -12.52
N GLN A 720 -7.68 -27.75 -13.24
CA GLN A 720 -7.46 -29.18 -13.13
C GLN A 720 -6.98 -29.58 -11.72
N ARG A 721 -6.03 -28.83 -11.16
CA ARG A 721 -5.51 -29.09 -9.79
C ARG A 721 -6.55 -28.83 -8.70
N GLU A 722 -7.43 -27.84 -8.86
CA GLU A 722 -8.57 -27.61 -7.95
C GLU A 722 -9.55 -28.78 -7.96
N SER A 723 -9.84 -29.35 -9.13
CA SER A 723 -10.67 -30.55 -9.26
C SER A 723 -10.02 -31.78 -8.60
N GLU A 724 -8.72 -31.96 -8.79
CA GLU A 724 -7.94 -33.01 -8.12
C GLU A 724 -7.95 -32.85 -6.60
N LEU A 725 -7.76 -31.61 -6.10
CA LEU A 725 -7.82 -31.28 -4.67
C LEU A 725 -9.19 -31.62 -4.06
N GLU A 726 -10.27 -31.28 -4.74
CA GLU A 726 -11.63 -31.58 -4.29
C GLU A 726 -11.87 -33.10 -4.21
N ASN A 727 -11.38 -33.86 -5.21
CA ASN A 727 -11.45 -35.31 -5.18
C ASN A 727 -10.63 -35.92 -4.03
N LEU A 728 -9.41 -35.41 -3.80
CA LEU A 728 -8.56 -35.82 -2.67
C LEU A 728 -9.23 -35.53 -1.32
N LYS A 729 -9.87 -34.36 -1.16
CA LYS A 729 -10.62 -33.99 0.06
C LYS A 729 -11.79 -34.93 0.31
N LYS A 730 -12.57 -35.27 -0.72
CA LYS A 730 -13.66 -36.28 -0.62
C LYS A 730 -13.14 -37.66 -0.22
N GLN A 731 -12.04 -38.11 -0.81
CA GLN A 731 -11.43 -39.39 -0.44
C GLN A 731 -10.93 -39.37 1.00
N LEU A 732 -10.29 -38.29 1.44
CA LEU A 732 -9.84 -38.13 2.82
C LEU A 732 -11.00 -38.19 3.84
N GLU A 733 -12.14 -37.56 3.56
CA GLU A 733 -13.32 -37.64 4.42
C GLU A 733 -13.89 -39.06 4.51
N SER A 734 -13.96 -39.77 3.39
CA SER A 734 -14.36 -41.18 3.36
C SER A 734 -13.44 -42.04 4.23
N TYR A 735 -12.11 -41.92 4.04
CA TYR A 735 -11.13 -42.66 4.83
C TYR A 735 -11.14 -42.28 6.32
N ARG A 736 -11.38 -41.00 6.67
CA ARG A 736 -11.56 -40.56 8.06
C ARG A 736 -12.80 -41.17 8.71
N SER A 737 -13.91 -41.26 7.96
CA SER A 737 -15.14 -41.89 8.43
C SER A 737 -14.94 -43.39 8.69
N SER A 738 -14.30 -44.09 7.75
CA SER A 738 -13.92 -45.50 7.94
C SER A 738 -12.96 -45.69 9.10
N LEU A 739 -11.93 -44.85 9.24
CA LEU A 739 -10.98 -44.91 10.36
C LEU A 739 -11.70 -44.74 11.70
N LYS A 740 -12.65 -43.80 11.80
CA LYS A 740 -13.47 -43.62 13.00
C LYS A 740 -14.27 -44.88 13.33
N SER A 741 -14.95 -45.46 12.34
CA SER A 741 -15.71 -46.70 12.52
C SER A 741 -14.83 -47.88 12.96
N TYR A 742 -13.65 -48.07 12.36
CA TYR A 742 -12.71 -49.12 12.76
C TYR A 742 -12.10 -48.88 14.14
N THR A 743 -11.89 -47.62 14.53
CA THR A 743 -11.42 -47.27 15.88
C THR A 743 -12.48 -47.59 16.93
N GLU A 744 -13.75 -47.29 16.66
CA GLU A 744 -14.89 -47.65 17.52
C GLU A 744 -15.08 -49.19 17.62
N ALA A 745 -14.89 -49.91 16.52
CA ALA A 745 -14.89 -51.38 16.51
C ALA A 745 -13.72 -51.94 17.34
N LEU A 746 -12.52 -51.41 17.19
CA LEU A 746 -11.34 -51.80 17.96
C LEU A 746 -11.53 -51.57 19.46
N GLU A 747 -12.12 -50.44 19.87
CA GLU A 747 -12.46 -50.18 21.27
C GLU A 747 -13.47 -51.19 21.83
N THR A 748 -14.40 -51.64 21.00
CA THR A 748 -15.40 -52.64 21.35
C THR A 748 -14.76 -54.02 21.51
N GLU A 749 -13.88 -54.43 20.60
CA GLU A 749 -13.14 -55.70 20.73
C GLU A 749 -12.15 -55.67 21.91
N ARG A 750 -11.51 -54.54 22.19
CA ARG A 750 -10.70 -54.37 23.42
C ARG A 750 -11.51 -54.44 24.71
N ARG A 751 -12.81 -54.10 24.67
CA ARG A 751 -13.74 -54.31 25.79
C ARG A 751 -14.14 -55.79 25.91
N ASN A 752 -14.42 -56.45 24.79
CA ASN A 752 -14.72 -57.89 24.76
C ASN A 752 -13.56 -58.73 25.27
N LEU A 753 -12.33 -58.42 24.84
CA LEU A 753 -11.12 -59.08 25.31
C LEU A 753 -10.94 -58.93 26.83
N ARG A 754 -11.09 -57.70 27.36
CA ARG A 754 -11.04 -57.45 28.82
C ARG A 754 -12.08 -58.26 29.58
N SER A 755 -13.31 -58.32 29.07
CA SER A 755 -14.38 -59.14 29.68
C SER A 755 -14.05 -60.64 29.65
N ALA A 756 -13.43 -61.13 28.58
CA ALA A 756 -13.02 -62.53 28.47
C ALA A 756 -11.85 -62.86 29.42
N GLU A 757 -10.86 -61.95 29.54
CA GLU A 757 -9.75 -62.05 30.48
C GLU A 757 -10.23 -62.04 31.94
N ASP A 758 -11.15 -61.13 32.30
CA ASP A 758 -11.77 -61.08 33.63
C ASP A 758 -12.53 -62.37 33.96
N THR A 759 -13.22 -62.96 32.97
CA THR A 759 -13.92 -64.24 33.11
C THR A 759 -12.94 -65.39 33.36
N LEU A 760 -11.85 -65.43 32.59
CA LEU A 760 -10.80 -66.44 32.76
C LEU A 760 -10.10 -66.32 34.11
N ASP A 761 -9.80 -65.10 34.57
CA ASP A 761 -9.20 -64.85 35.88
C ASP A 761 -10.16 -65.19 37.03
N GLY A 762 -11.46 -64.94 36.85
CA GLY A 762 -12.50 -65.39 37.79
C GLY A 762 -12.56 -66.92 37.91
N LEU A 763 -12.45 -67.64 36.80
CA LEU A 763 -12.40 -69.11 36.79
C LEU A 763 -11.10 -69.64 37.41
N ARG A 764 -9.95 -69.00 37.16
CA ARG A 764 -8.67 -69.33 37.82
C ARG A 764 -8.76 -69.20 39.33
N ARG A 765 -9.35 -68.10 39.85
CA ARG A 765 -9.56 -67.92 41.30
C ARG A 765 -10.46 -69.01 41.89
N LYS A 766 -11.58 -69.35 41.24
CA LYS A 766 -12.47 -70.43 41.69
C LYS A 766 -11.79 -71.79 41.70
N ARG A 767 -10.92 -72.08 40.73
CA ARG A 767 -10.09 -73.29 40.72
C ARG A 767 -9.10 -73.28 41.90
N ASP A 768 -8.40 -72.17 42.12
CA ASP A 768 -7.42 -72.05 43.21
C ASP A 768 -8.09 -72.19 44.59
N GLU A 769 -9.31 -71.66 44.75
CA GLU A 769 -10.17 -71.86 45.92
C GLU A 769 -10.63 -73.33 46.07
N ALA A 770 -11.05 -73.97 44.98
CA ALA A 770 -11.45 -75.38 44.99
C ALA A 770 -10.27 -76.33 45.29
N GLU A 771 -9.07 -76.01 44.80
CA GLU A 771 -7.83 -76.73 45.14
C GLU A 771 -7.41 -76.49 46.58
N ALA A 772 -7.59 -75.29 47.12
CA ALA A 772 -7.38 -75.01 48.55
C ALA A 772 -8.35 -75.83 49.42
N VAL A 773 -9.62 -75.96 49.04
CA VAL A 773 -10.61 -76.83 49.72
C VAL A 773 -10.26 -78.32 49.59
N ARG A 774 -9.83 -78.78 48.40
CA ARG A 774 -9.32 -80.14 48.18
C ARG A 774 -8.13 -80.44 49.09
N ASN A 775 -7.19 -79.51 49.22
CA ASN A 775 -5.98 -79.66 50.03
C ASN A 775 -6.28 -79.53 51.54
N ALA A 776 -7.26 -78.71 51.94
CA ALA A 776 -7.74 -78.63 53.33
C ALA A 776 -8.48 -79.92 53.77
N GLY A 777 -9.19 -80.58 52.86
CA GLY A 777 -9.86 -81.86 53.10
C GLY A 777 -8.91 -83.05 53.35
N ILE A 778 -7.61 -82.90 53.10
CA ILE A 778 -6.59 -83.91 53.41
C ILE A 778 -6.20 -83.87 54.92
N GLY A 779 -6.58 -82.82 55.66
CA GLY A 779 -6.15 -82.59 57.05
C GLY A 779 -7.14 -83.00 58.16
N ILE A 780 -8.37 -83.40 57.86
CA ILE A 780 -9.38 -83.73 58.89
C ILE A 780 -9.90 -85.15 58.68
N MET A 781 -9.50 -86.07 59.58
CA MET A 781 -10.03 -87.43 59.62
C MET A 781 -11.52 -87.39 60.00
N PHE A 782 -12.34 -88.12 59.23
CA PHE A 782 -13.80 -88.34 59.29
C PHE A 782 -14.62 -87.64 58.19
N ILE A 783 -15.10 -88.46 57.23
CA ILE A 783 -15.86 -88.24 55.97
C ILE A 783 -14.99 -88.05 54.70
N PRO A 784 -14.42 -89.13 54.11
CA PRO A 784 -13.44 -88.99 53.02
C PRO A 784 -13.98 -89.05 51.58
N ILE A 785 -15.21 -89.52 51.33
CA ILE A 785 -15.61 -89.89 49.95
C ILE A 785 -16.40 -88.79 49.24
N VAL A 786 -17.24 -88.03 49.94
CA VAL A 786 -18.13 -87.05 49.30
C VAL A 786 -17.38 -85.76 48.91
N GLY A 787 -16.45 -85.27 49.75
CA GLY A 787 -15.67 -84.06 49.47
C GLY A 787 -14.60 -84.25 48.39
N TRP A 788 -13.96 -85.43 48.33
CA TRP A 788 -12.94 -85.74 47.32
C TRP A 788 -13.56 -85.98 45.94
N ILE A 789 -14.73 -86.64 45.88
CA ILE A 789 -15.49 -86.82 44.63
C ILE A 789 -16.07 -85.47 44.17
N ALA A 790 -16.66 -84.66 45.05
CA ALA A 790 -17.18 -83.34 44.69
C ALA A 790 -16.08 -82.38 44.20
N GLY A 791 -14.90 -82.39 44.85
CA GLY A 791 -13.73 -81.60 44.44
C GLY A 791 -13.10 -82.08 43.13
N SER A 792 -12.99 -83.39 42.89
CA SER A 792 -12.44 -83.93 41.64
C SER A 792 -13.40 -83.71 40.46
N VAL A 793 -14.71 -83.80 40.68
CA VAL A 793 -15.74 -83.47 39.67
C VAL A 793 -15.77 -81.97 39.39
N MET A 794 -15.67 -81.09 40.40
CA MET A 794 -15.58 -79.63 40.18
C MET A 794 -14.29 -79.21 39.44
N VAL A 795 -13.15 -79.83 39.76
CA VAL A 795 -11.88 -79.56 39.05
C VAL A 795 -11.94 -80.08 37.61
N GLY A 796 -12.54 -81.25 37.38
CA GLY A 796 -12.70 -81.82 36.02
C GLY A 796 -13.65 -81.01 35.13
N VAL A 797 -14.82 -80.62 35.64
CA VAL A 797 -15.79 -79.76 34.91
C VAL A 797 -15.20 -78.36 34.71
N GLY A 798 -14.56 -77.79 35.74
CA GLY A 798 -13.88 -76.49 35.68
C GLY A 798 -12.69 -76.44 34.71
N GLN A 799 -11.96 -77.55 34.49
CA GLN A 799 -10.87 -77.59 33.51
C GLN A 799 -11.38 -77.46 32.07
N THR A 800 -12.53 -78.07 31.75
CA THR A 800 -13.20 -77.90 30.44
C THR A 800 -13.69 -76.48 30.22
N GLU A 801 -14.31 -75.86 31.23
CA GLU A 801 -14.77 -74.46 31.17
C GLU A 801 -13.58 -73.48 31.06
N MET A 802 -12.48 -73.76 31.76
CA MET A 802 -11.27 -72.94 31.71
C MET A 802 -10.54 -73.03 30.36
N ASN A 803 -10.51 -74.22 29.73
CA ASN A 803 -9.99 -74.38 28.37
C ASN A 803 -10.85 -73.62 27.35
N GLN A 804 -12.18 -73.69 27.47
CA GLN A 804 -13.09 -72.93 26.59
C GLN A 804 -12.95 -71.40 26.77
N ALA A 805 -12.74 -70.93 28.00
CA ALA A 805 -12.49 -69.52 28.30
C ALA A 805 -11.11 -69.06 27.79
N SER A 806 -10.08 -69.89 27.89
CA SER A 806 -8.75 -69.61 27.29
C SER A 806 -8.84 -69.50 25.78
N ASP A 807 -9.51 -70.45 25.11
CA ASP A 807 -9.74 -70.39 23.66
C ASP A 807 -10.55 -69.15 23.25
N ALA A 808 -11.46 -68.67 24.11
CA ALA A 808 -12.21 -67.44 23.87
C ALA A 808 -11.34 -66.18 23.98
N VAL A 809 -10.40 -66.13 24.93
CA VAL A 809 -9.40 -65.05 25.03
C VAL A 809 -8.47 -65.05 23.81
N ASP A 810 -8.00 -66.22 23.36
CA ASP A 810 -7.13 -66.32 22.19
C ASP A 810 -7.84 -65.90 20.90
N ARG A 811 -9.13 -66.24 20.75
CA ARG A 811 -9.97 -65.73 19.65
C ARG A 811 -10.15 -64.21 19.73
N ALA A 812 -10.46 -63.66 20.90
CA ALA A 812 -10.65 -62.22 21.08
C ALA A 812 -9.35 -61.42 20.82
N LYS A 813 -8.18 -61.94 21.21
CA LYS A 813 -6.88 -61.32 20.87
C LYS A 813 -6.64 -61.25 19.37
N LYS A 814 -6.96 -62.32 18.65
CA LYS A 814 -6.81 -62.38 17.19
C LYS A 814 -7.72 -61.37 16.47
N GLU A 815 -8.94 -61.17 16.96
CA GLU A 815 -9.86 -60.14 16.43
C GLU A 815 -9.37 -58.72 16.72
N VAL A 816 -8.80 -58.46 17.91
CA VAL A 816 -8.14 -57.18 18.24
C VAL A 816 -6.96 -56.90 17.31
N GLU A 817 -6.06 -57.87 17.11
CA GLU A 817 -4.91 -57.72 16.19
C GLU A 817 -5.36 -57.42 14.75
N ASN A 818 -6.42 -58.08 14.28
CA ASN A 818 -6.99 -57.83 12.96
C ASN A 818 -7.57 -56.41 12.84
N CYS A 819 -8.28 -55.93 13.87
CA CYS A 819 -8.80 -54.56 13.92
C CYS A 819 -7.69 -53.50 14.01
N GLU A 820 -6.63 -53.75 14.79
CA GLU A 820 -5.46 -52.86 14.88
C GLU A 820 -4.74 -52.74 13.53
N SER A 821 -4.58 -53.84 12.80
CA SER A 821 -4.01 -53.84 11.45
C SER A 821 -4.82 -52.97 10.48
N GLN A 822 -6.16 -53.05 10.54
CA GLN A 822 -7.04 -52.19 9.74
C GLN A 822 -6.91 -50.71 10.14
N VAL A 823 -6.93 -50.39 11.43
CA VAL A 823 -6.77 -49.00 11.93
C VAL A 823 -5.44 -48.40 11.46
N ASN A 824 -4.33 -49.15 11.56
CA ASN A 824 -3.03 -48.69 11.10
C ASN A 824 -3.01 -48.44 9.57
N SER A 825 -3.53 -49.37 8.78
CA SER A 825 -3.63 -49.23 7.31
C SER A 825 -4.43 -47.99 6.88
N TYR A 826 -5.58 -47.73 7.52
CA TYR A 826 -6.39 -46.54 7.23
C TYR A 826 -5.75 -45.25 7.77
N SER A 827 -5.04 -45.31 8.89
CA SER A 827 -4.28 -44.18 9.43
C SER A 827 -3.15 -43.75 8.48
N ASP A 828 -2.41 -44.72 7.92
CA ASP A 828 -1.35 -44.46 6.95
C ASP A 828 -1.92 -43.80 5.68
N LYS A 829 -3.02 -44.32 5.13
CA LYS A 829 -3.71 -43.70 4.00
C LYS A 829 -4.17 -42.27 4.31
N VAL A 830 -4.73 -42.01 5.48
CA VAL A 830 -5.13 -40.65 5.91
C VAL A 830 -3.92 -39.70 5.95
N SER A 831 -2.75 -40.20 6.36
CA SER A 831 -1.51 -39.40 6.35
C SER A 831 -1.00 -39.11 4.93
N GLU A 832 -1.06 -40.09 4.03
CA GLU A 832 -0.69 -39.96 2.62
C GLU A 832 -1.57 -38.94 1.89
N TYR A 833 -2.89 -39.04 2.05
CA TYR A 833 -3.83 -38.07 1.46
C TYR A 833 -3.65 -36.65 2.00
N ARG A 834 -3.31 -36.48 3.29
CA ARG A 834 -2.98 -35.15 3.84
C ARG A 834 -1.74 -34.56 3.18
N SER A 835 -0.71 -35.37 2.96
CA SER A 835 0.50 -34.95 2.25
C SER A 835 0.20 -34.53 0.81
N SER A 836 -0.57 -35.35 0.07
CA SER A 836 -0.97 -35.05 -1.31
C SER A 836 -1.86 -33.80 -1.43
N ILE A 837 -2.73 -33.56 -0.44
CA ILE A 837 -3.53 -32.32 -0.36
C ILE A 837 -2.63 -31.10 -0.15
N HIS A 838 -1.66 -31.17 0.77
CA HIS A 838 -0.71 -30.07 0.98
C HIS A 838 0.12 -29.78 -0.28
N GLN A 839 0.56 -30.80 -1.01
CA GLN A 839 1.27 -30.62 -2.28
C GLN A 839 0.37 -29.96 -3.33
N ALA A 840 -0.88 -30.41 -3.47
CA ALA A 840 -1.84 -29.83 -4.41
C ALA A 840 -2.18 -28.37 -4.06
N GLU A 841 -2.34 -28.03 -2.78
CA GLU A 841 -2.54 -26.64 -2.32
C GLU A 841 -1.32 -25.76 -2.62
N SER A 842 -0.10 -26.28 -2.43
CA SER A 842 1.14 -25.58 -2.80
C SER A 842 1.25 -25.34 -4.31
N ASP A 843 0.89 -26.33 -5.12
CA ASP A 843 0.93 -26.21 -6.59
C ASP A 843 -0.09 -25.18 -7.10
N ILE A 844 -1.26 -25.07 -6.46
CA ILE A 844 -2.29 -24.05 -6.76
C ILE A 844 -1.78 -22.64 -6.40
N GLN A 845 -1.15 -22.48 -5.23
CA GLN A 845 -0.58 -21.19 -4.84
C GLN A 845 0.51 -20.70 -5.80
N GLU A 846 1.36 -21.62 -6.28
CA GLU A 846 2.39 -21.30 -7.27
C GLU A 846 1.79 -20.95 -8.65
N ALA A 847 0.69 -21.62 -9.04
CA ALA A 847 -0.04 -21.28 -10.25
C ALA A 847 -0.68 -19.87 -10.15
N ASP A 848 -1.27 -19.52 -8.99
CA ASP A 848 -1.82 -18.19 -8.74
C ASP A 848 -0.76 -17.09 -8.85
N ARG A 849 0.41 -17.31 -8.23
CA ARG A 849 1.54 -16.39 -8.34
C ARG A 849 1.94 -16.14 -9.80
N LYS A 850 2.03 -17.20 -10.62
CA LYS A 850 2.39 -17.09 -12.05
C LYS A 850 1.30 -16.40 -12.87
N ILE A 851 0.02 -16.64 -12.56
CA ILE A 851 -1.11 -15.96 -13.22
C ILE A 851 -1.07 -14.45 -12.93
N ASP A 852 -0.79 -14.06 -11.68
CA ASP A 852 -0.67 -12.65 -11.31
C ASP A 852 0.54 -11.97 -11.98
N GLU A 853 1.69 -12.67 -12.06
CA GLU A 853 2.85 -12.19 -12.81
C GLU A 853 2.56 -12.03 -14.30
N ALA A 854 1.90 -13.00 -14.93
CA ALA A 854 1.49 -12.92 -16.33
C ALA A 854 0.51 -11.75 -16.55
N LYS A 855 -0.46 -11.57 -15.66
CA LYS A 855 -1.44 -10.47 -15.71
C LYS A 855 -0.77 -9.10 -15.59
N ALA A 856 0.20 -8.95 -14.69
CA ALA A 856 0.98 -7.72 -14.56
C ALA A 856 1.78 -7.40 -15.84
N LYS A 857 2.42 -8.43 -16.44
CA LYS A 857 3.13 -8.28 -17.73
C LYS A 857 2.18 -7.88 -18.86
N LEU A 858 0.98 -8.47 -18.91
CA LEU A 858 -0.05 -8.20 -19.92
C LEU A 858 -0.61 -6.77 -19.80
N GLN A 859 -0.81 -6.28 -18.57
CA GLN A 859 -1.18 -4.88 -18.31
C GLN A 859 -0.10 -3.91 -18.78
N ALA A 860 1.18 -4.19 -18.48
CA ALA A 860 2.29 -3.35 -18.93
C ALA A 860 2.43 -3.34 -20.46
N LEU A 861 2.26 -4.48 -21.12
CA LEU A 861 2.28 -4.57 -22.59
C LEU A 861 1.09 -3.88 -23.24
N THR A 862 -0.10 -3.93 -22.63
CA THR A 862 -1.30 -3.23 -23.13
C THR A 862 -1.06 -1.73 -23.19
N VAL A 863 -0.49 -1.14 -22.14
CA VAL A 863 -0.13 0.29 -22.11
C VAL A 863 0.91 0.61 -23.18
N LYS A 864 1.97 -0.21 -23.31
CA LYS A 864 3.00 -0.03 -24.36
C LYS A 864 2.38 -0.06 -25.77
N ARG A 865 1.47 -1.00 -26.02
CA ARG A 865 0.77 -1.17 -27.30
C ARG A 865 -0.13 0.01 -27.64
N GLU A 866 -0.91 0.51 -26.66
CA GLU A 866 -1.78 1.67 -26.85
C GLU A 866 -1.00 2.92 -27.24
N VAL A 867 0.15 3.17 -26.59
CA VAL A 867 1.04 4.29 -26.91
C VAL A 867 1.59 4.16 -28.33
N VAL A 868 2.11 2.99 -28.71
CA VAL A 868 2.66 2.77 -30.07
C VAL A 868 1.58 2.89 -31.15
N ALA A 869 0.37 2.37 -30.89
CA ALA A 869 -0.76 2.46 -31.82
C ALA A 869 -1.22 3.91 -32.05
N ASP A 870 -1.32 4.71 -30.99
CA ASP A 870 -1.71 6.13 -31.09
C ASP A 870 -0.66 6.94 -31.87
N VAL A 871 0.62 6.68 -31.62
CA VAL A 871 1.73 7.32 -32.36
C VAL A 871 1.70 6.94 -33.83
N GLN A 872 1.56 5.65 -34.15
CA GLN A 872 1.46 5.18 -35.53
C GLN A 872 0.26 5.82 -36.26
N ALA A 873 -0.90 5.91 -35.60
CA ALA A 873 -2.09 6.52 -36.19
C ALA A 873 -1.90 8.02 -36.50
N LYS A 874 -1.25 8.76 -35.60
CA LYS A 874 -0.92 10.18 -35.79
C LYS A 874 0.12 10.40 -36.89
N VAL A 875 1.18 9.60 -36.92
CA VAL A 875 2.20 9.67 -37.99
C VAL A 875 1.58 9.33 -39.35
N ARG A 876 0.74 8.29 -39.43
CA ARG A 876 0.01 7.93 -40.66
C ARG A 876 -0.87 9.06 -41.17
N ARG A 877 -1.61 9.73 -40.28
CA ARG A 877 -2.43 10.89 -40.65
C ARG A 877 -1.57 12.03 -41.19
N ALA A 878 -0.43 12.30 -40.56
CA ALA A 878 0.52 13.31 -41.04
C ALA A 878 1.11 12.96 -42.41
N VAL A 879 1.54 11.71 -42.64
CA VAL A 879 2.01 11.21 -43.95
C VAL A 879 0.93 11.36 -45.02
N HIS A 880 -0.33 11.02 -44.70
CA HIS A 880 -1.45 11.20 -45.62
C HIS A 880 -1.67 12.68 -46.00
N GLN A 881 -1.60 13.60 -45.02
CA GLN A 881 -1.69 15.04 -45.30
C GLN A 881 -0.53 15.52 -46.18
N LEU A 882 0.70 15.07 -45.93
CA LEU A 882 1.86 15.38 -46.77
C LEU A 882 1.69 14.87 -48.21
N GLY A 883 1.12 13.66 -48.38
CA GLY A 883 0.81 13.10 -49.70
C GLY A 883 -0.18 13.93 -50.51
N LEU A 884 -1.18 14.55 -49.86
CA LEU A 884 -2.13 15.46 -50.51
C LEU A 884 -1.46 16.75 -51.00
N LEU A 885 -0.43 17.24 -50.30
CA LEU A 885 0.32 18.44 -50.67
C LEU A 885 1.18 18.22 -51.92
N CYS A 886 1.68 17.00 -52.15
CA CYS A 886 2.51 16.68 -53.31
C CYS A 886 1.73 16.64 -54.64
N GLY A 887 0.40 16.53 -54.64
CA GLY A 887 -0.44 16.38 -55.85
C GLY A 887 -0.79 17.66 -56.63
N ALA A 888 -0.36 18.85 -56.19
CA ALA A 888 -0.77 20.14 -56.75
C ALA A 888 0.03 20.58 -58.00
N GLY A 889 -0.64 20.97 -59.09
CA GLY A 889 -0.03 21.31 -60.38
C GLY A 889 0.15 22.81 -60.63
N SER A 890 1.42 23.26 -60.73
CA SER A 890 1.91 24.57 -61.21
C SER A 890 2.13 25.68 -60.17
N ALA A 891 3.15 26.52 -60.45
CA ALA A 891 3.60 27.64 -59.61
C ALA A 891 2.58 28.79 -59.49
N ALA A 892 1.67 28.94 -60.46
CA ALA A 892 0.58 29.94 -60.41
C ALA A 892 -0.54 29.55 -59.44
N GLU A 893 -0.70 28.26 -59.14
CA GLU A 893 -1.56 27.81 -58.05
C GLU A 893 -0.92 28.07 -56.67
N LEU A 894 0.41 28.26 -56.58
CA LEU A 894 1.14 28.36 -55.31
C LEU A 894 0.89 29.66 -54.55
N GLN A 895 0.81 30.77 -55.28
CA GLN A 895 0.58 32.09 -54.70
C GLN A 895 -0.87 32.21 -54.18
N THR A 896 -1.84 31.62 -54.89
CA THR A 896 -3.23 31.46 -54.44
C THR A 896 -3.37 30.41 -53.33
N ARG A 897 -2.45 29.45 -53.23
CA ARG A 897 -2.47 28.36 -52.23
C ARG A 897 -1.60 28.59 -51.00
N HIS A 898 -0.81 29.66 -50.90
CA HIS A 898 -0.07 30.00 -49.66
C HIS A 898 -1.02 29.98 -48.44
N GLN A 899 -2.25 30.48 -48.63
CA GLN A 899 -3.31 30.50 -47.63
C GLN A 899 -4.02 29.15 -47.42
N ILE A 900 -4.01 28.26 -48.41
CA ILE A 900 -4.65 26.93 -48.39
C ILE A 900 -3.70 25.86 -47.82
N LEU A 901 -2.39 26.01 -47.97
CA LEU A 901 -1.36 25.06 -47.51
C LEU A 901 -1.03 25.25 -46.03
N LEU A 902 -1.27 26.44 -45.47
CA LEU A 902 -0.95 26.77 -44.08
C LEU A 902 -1.75 25.93 -43.07
N GLU A 903 -3.04 25.73 -43.31
CA GLU A 903 -3.95 25.01 -42.40
C GLU A 903 -3.65 23.49 -42.32
N PRO A 904 -3.45 22.76 -43.43
CA PRO A 904 -2.98 21.37 -43.39
C PRO A 904 -1.61 21.20 -42.73
N VAL A 905 -0.68 22.14 -42.96
CA VAL A 905 0.67 22.15 -42.39
C VAL A 905 0.65 22.39 -40.87
N VAL A 906 -0.21 23.28 -40.38
CA VAL A 906 -0.47 23.48 -38.94
C VAL A 906 -1.08 22.23 -38.31
N LYS A 907 -2.01 21.57 -39.00
CA LYS A 907 -2.65 20.35 -38.52
C LYS A 907 -1.66 19.18 -38.40
N VAL A 908 -0.76 19.02 -39.38
CA VAL A 908 0.35 18.05 -39.30
C VAL A 908 1.22 18.32 -38.06
N MET A 909 1.56 19.58 -37.78
CA MET A 909 2.33 19.95 -36.58
C MET A 909 1.59 19.67 -35.27
N GLU A 910 0.29 19.94 -35.20
CA GLU A 910 -0.52 19.67 -34.02
C GLU A 910 -0.58 18.18 -33.72
N GLU A 911 -0.77 17.34 -34.74
CA GLU A 911 -0.79 15.89 -34.59
C GLU A 911 0.58 15.33 -34.17
N MET A 912 1.68 15.86 -34.71
CA MET A 912 3.05 15.46 -34.34
C MET A 912 3.46 15.92 -32.93
N THR A 913 3.09 17.14 -32.54
CA THR A 913 3.35 17.68 -31.18
C THR A 913 2.58 16.87 -30.14
N THR A 914 1.33 16.51 -30.46
CA THR A 914 0.49 15.67 -29.59
C THR A 914 1.00 14.23 -29.51
N ALA A 915 1.55 13.67 -30.61
CA ALA A 915 2.19 12.36 -30.60
C ALA A 915 3.45 12.34 -29.71
N LEU A 916 4.31 13.37 -29.82
CA LEU A 916 5.51 13.51 -28.99
C LEU A 916 5.20 13.71 -27.51
N GLY A 917 4.14 14.47 -27.19
CA GLY A 917 3.68 14.65 -25.81
C GLY A 917 3.21 13.36 -25.15
N HIS A 918 2.52 12.47 -25.90
CA HIS A 918 2.09 11.17 -25.39
C HIS A 918 3.23 10.16 -25.20
N ILE A 919 4.29 10.22 -26.03
CA ILE A 919 5.46 9.33 -25.90
C ILE A 919 6.33 9.69 -24.69
N THR A 920 6.40 10.97 -24.35
CA THR A 920 7.41 11.47 -23.41
C THR A 920 6.96 11.49 -21.95
N GLY A 921 5.67 11.75 -21.66
CA GLY A 921 5.19 11.86 -20.27
C GLY A 921 5.98 12.86 -19.42
N ASP A 922 5.59 13.05 -18.15
CA ASP A 922 6.30 13.99 -17.25
C ASP A 922 7.67 13.46 -16.75
N GLU A 923 7.97 12.16 -16.89
CA GLU A 923 9.17 11.55 -16.29
C GLU A 923 10.37 11.31 -17.24
N LEU A 924 10.20 11.35 -18.58
CA LEU A 924 11.31 11.21 -19.55
C LEU A 924 11.81 12.56 -20.11
N LEU A 925 11.35 13.67 -19.52
CA LEU A 925 11.70 15.06 -19.84
C LEU A 925 13.18 15.45 -19.59
N HIS A 926 14.08 14.49 -19.33
CA HIS A 926 15.51 14.75 -19.09
C HIS A 926 16.40 14.68 -20.34
N THR A 927 15.84 14.53 -21.55
CA THR A 927 16.63 14.74 -22.77
C THR A 927 16.39 16.14 -23.31
N GLU A 928 17.31 17.05 -23.00
CA GLU A 928 17.35 18.48 -23.40
C GLU A 928 16.94 18.72 -24.88
N GLY A 929 17.32 17.78 -25.75
CA GLY A 929 17.04 17.83 -27.19
C GLY A 929 15.57 17.68 -27.60
N ILE A 930 14.71 17.01 -26.80
CA ILE A 930 13.27 16.85 -27.10
C ILE A 930 12.48 18.06 -26.61
N LYS A 931 12.82 18.60 -25.42
CA LYS A 931 12.24 19.84 -24.88
C LYS A 931 12.43 21.02 -25.83
N ARG A 932 13.67 21.21 -26.30
CA ARG A 932 14.00 22.27 -27.26
C ARG A 932 13.20 22.13 -28.56
N LEU A 933 13.05 20.90 -29.04
CA LEU A 933 12.32 20.61 -30.28
C LEU A 933 10.80 20.83 -30.13
N MET A 934 10.20 20.49 -28.98
CA MET A 934 8.81 20.84 -28.68
C MET A 934 8.61 22.36 -28.56
N LEU A 935 9.57 23.07 -27.98
CA LEU A 935 9.54 24.53 -27.86
C LEU A 935 9.62 25.21 -29.23
N ASP A 936 10.51 24.74 -30.10
CA ASP A 936 10.67 25.23 -31.47
C ASP A 936 9.39 24.99 -32.29
N LEU A 937 8.77 23.81 -32.15
CA LEU A 937 7.48 23.49 -32.81
C LEU A 937 6.34 24.40 -32.36
N LYS A 938 6.20 24.61 -31.06
CA LYS A 938 5.16 25.47 -30.50
C LYS A 938 5.38 26.94 -30.89
N THR A 939 6.65 27.36 -30.96
CA THR A 939 7.04 28.70 -31.44
C THR A 939 6.69 28.88 -32.91
N ASN A 940 6.99 27.91 -33.76
CA ASN A 940 6.65 27.94 -35.19
C ASN A 940 5.14 27.89 -35.43
N GLN A 941 4.40 27.08 -34.67
CA GLN A 941 2.93 27.04 -34.69
C GLN A 941 2.32 28.41 -34.32
N ASN A 942 2.87 29.08 -33.31
CA ASN A 942 2.45 30.42 -32.91
C ASN A 942 2.76 31.47 -33.98
N LYS A 943 3.94 31.40 -34.63
CA LYS A 943 4.30 32.29 -35.74
C LYS A 943 3.34 32.15 -36.93
N LEU A 944 2.96 30.91 -37.28
CA LEU A 944 1.99 30.64 -38.33
C LEU A 944 0.58 31.15 -37.99
N LYS A 945 0.14 31.01 -36.73
CA LYS A 945 -1.15 31.53 -36.25
C LYS A 945 -1.22 33.06 -36.22
N GLN A 946 -0.06 33.75 -36.25
CA GLN A 946 0.06 35.21 -36.22
C GLN A 946 0.14 35.86 -37.62
N LEU A 947 0.20 35.07 -38.70
CA LEU A 947 0.14 35.62 -40.05
C LEU A 947 -1.26 36.22 -40.32
N PRO A 948 -1.35 37.42 -40.92
CA PRO A 948 -2.62 38.11 -41.10
C PRO A 948 -3.56 37.31 -42.02
N ASP A 949 -4.81 37.19 -41.60
CA ASP A 949 -5.88 36.54 -42.36
C ASP A 949 -6.24 37.43 -43.57
N THR A 950 -5.54 37.27 -44.70
CA THR A 950 -5.69 38.11 -45.90
C THR A 950 -7.02 37.94 -46.65
N LYS A 951 -8.03 37.29 -46.04
CA LYS A 951 -9.43 37.31 -46.54
C LYS A 951 -10.07 38.71 -46.50
N LYS A 952 -9.43 39.71 -45.89
CA LYS A 952 -9.98 41.06 -45.75
C LYS A 952 -9.39 42.14 -46.67
N SER A 953 -8.45 41.83 -47.57
CA SER A 953 -7.79 42.86 -48.39
C SER A 953 -8.01 42.75 -49.91
N SER A 954 -8.98 41.97 -50.39
CA SER A 954 -9.25 41.86 -51.84
C SER A 954 -10.22 42.91 -52.40
N ASP A 955 -10.76 43.81 -51.57
CA ASP A 955 -11.71 44.84 -52.03
C ASP A 955 -11.07 46.21 -52.32
N ASP A 956 -9.79 46.41 -52.00
CA ASP A 956 -9.05 47.62 -52.34
C ASP A 956 -7.78 47.26 -53.12
N TYR A 957 -7.63 47.86 -54.31
CA TYR A 957 -6.56 47.74 -55.32
C TYR A 957 -6.85 46.86 -56.55
N TYR A 958 -7.56 47.49 -57.49
CA TYR A 958 -7.35 47.40 -58.94
C TYR A 958 -6.09 48.17 -59.37
#